data_AF-A0A4Q3RUU6-F1
#
_entry.id   AF-A0A4Q3RUU6-F1
#
_cell.length_a   1.000
_cell.length_b   1.000
_cell.length_c   1.000
_cell.angle_alpha   90.00
_cell.angle_beta   90.00
_cell.angle_gamma   90.00
#
_symmetry.space_group_name_H-M   'P 1'
#
loop_
_entity.id
_entity.type
_entity.pdbx_description
1 polymer ?
#
loop_
_entity_poly.entity_id
_entity_poly.type
_entity_poly.pdbx_seq_one_letter_code
_entity_poly.pdbx_strand_id
1 'polypeptide(L)'
;MSGGAYGQTPAPVFTGFVGPRGEFAKRRFTRSLGLTELCSSRVWSAGATSTWCRGGLTGLPRHTEGTDMPLSVLYYEFPATGTSGDDFMFGYASGPGTVNTLNGGDGDDFIMGDSQNFQIAAVGNNNGSMATAQGLGDSSLWSTQNNPLIADPLIPYTYIVVEATTGQAEYFGTPMTAGQTITVDIDFGNGSPIGTGGNVDLYVEILDSNGTVVAFSDDSAATDGGLGSFSGLDPYLTFTAATSGSYYIRVRPLGETTFSASSTFILNVSMTGHAVNATPIPAGADTLSGGNGDDLIVGQDGNDILHGGSGMDILNGGDGNDTLDGGTGGDTLNGGAGDDLVWYDPTNFDAADGGTGIDTLNTTRYASNLVYNLASGATGFGESLINFENVVTGAGNDTIYGSSVANRIVTGGGNDLVLGGDGDDVISGGDGKDELYGQGGNDTLADGGGVVAETLLGGIGDDTYIVSFRESSTIEYANEGIDTVLTTFSIFALQNNVENLTLTDNGTHGAGVGNALNNVITGGNGKDDLFGRDGDDTLDGNTGAANTLLGQLGNDTYLVRVAGDSVVEVAGQGTDTVRAFVSAHTLAANVENLIYAGAGTFIGVGNSGGNAIYGGAQADDLNGMGGDDVIIGGAGSDFIQGGSGGDQFRYMGGETGYDRIIDFVSGADKVMLNDAFWTQTGTVDFAQGAGAVATTGNSTFIHNTSNGMVYFDLDGNGAGLAVALCQLNVGQTLTASDFGFF
;
A
#
# COMPACT_ATOMS: atom_id res chain seq x y z
N MET A 1 -0.77 -33.09 53.15
CA MET A 1 -2.15 -33.46 53.55
C MET A 1 -3.03 -33.24 52.33
N SER A 2 -3.87 -34.25 52.03
CA SER A 2 -4.96 -34.36 51.02
C SER A 2 -5.30 -33.13 50.16
N GLY A 3 -5.52 -33.21 48.85
CA GLY A 3 -5.93 -34.32 47.99
C GLY A 3 -7.12 -33.88 47.13
N GLY A 4 -7.09 -34.13 45.82
CA GLY A 4 -8.20 -33.84 44.91
C GLY A 4 -7.80 -34.00 43.44
N ALA A 5 -7.92 -35.23 42.94
CA ALA A 5 -7.58 -35.64 41.58
C ALA A 5 -8.76 -35.46 40.61
N TYR A 6 -8.47 -35.10 39.36
CA TYR A 6 -9.13 -35.64 38.18
C TYR A 6 -8.05 -35.94 37.13
N GLY A 7 -7.88 -37.22 36.83
CA GLY A 7 -7.03 -37.68 35.73
C GLY A 7 -7.88 -38.06 34.53
N GLN A 8 -7.30 -37.90 33.35
CA GLN A 8 -7.39 -38.90 32.29
C GLN A 8 -6.03 -39.01 31.58
N THR A 9 -5.63 -40.26 31.37
CA THR A 9 -4.36 -40.75 30.82
C THR A 9 -4.31 -40.67 29.29
N PRO A 10 -3.12 -40.46 28.68
CA PRO A 10 -2.91 -40.53 27.22
C PRO A 10 -2.31 -41.88 26.79
N ALA A 11 -2.65 -42.36 25.59
CA ALA A 11 -1.85 -43.26 24.71
C ALA A 11 -2.70 -43.80 23.54
N PRO A 12 -2.11 -44.29 22.40
CA PRO A 12 -0.71 -44.23 21.96
C PRO A 12 -0.46 -43.82 20.49
N VAL A 13 0.76 -43.33 20.28
CA VAL A 13 1.71 -43.54 19.17
C VAL A 13 1.29 -44.54 18.07
N PHE A 14 1.33 -44.09 16.81
CA PHE A 14 1.67 -44.93 15.65
C PHE A 14 2.85 -44.32 14.90
N THR A 15 3.92 -45.10 14.78
CA THR A 15 5.13 -44.84 14.01
C THR A 15 4.99 -45.32 12.57
N GLY A 16 5.60 -44.60 11.62
CA GLY A 16 5.69 -45.01 10.22
C GLY A 16 6.54 -44.09 9.35
N PHE A 17 7.86 -44.15 9.53
CA PHE A 17 8.87 -43.57 8.63
C PHE A 17 9.08 -44.45 7.37
N VAL A 18 9.03 -43.88 6.16
CA VAL A 18 9.93 -44.13 5.00
C VAL A 18 9.79 -42.95 4.00
N GLY A 19 10.85 -42.16 3.76
CA GLY A 19 11.01 -41.29 2.57
C GLY A 19 11.94 -41.94 1.53
N PRO A 20 12.58 -41.20 0.60
CA PRO A 20 12.12 -40.21 -0.38
C PRO A 20 12.49 -40.64 -1.84
N ARG A 21 11.99 -39.94 -2.88
CA ARG A 21 12.42 -39.86 -4.32
C ARG A 21 11.28 -39.17 -5.08
N GLY A 22 11.41 -38.14 -5.92
CA GLY A 22 12.48 -37.74 -6.83
C GLY A 22 11.89 -37.61 -8.24
N GLU A 23 11.86 -36.38 -8.77
CA GLU A 23 11.89 -35.97 -10.19
C GLU A 23 10.71 -36.15 -11.17
N PHE A 24 10.35 -34.99 -11.76
CA PHE A 24 10.13 -34.65 -13.16
C PHE A 24 9.09 -35.38 -14.07
N ALA A 25 8.22 -34.52 -14.60
CA ALA A 25 7.83 -34.38 -16.01
C ALA A 25 6.52 -35.00 -16.52
N LYS A 26 5.66 -34.08 -16.98
CA LYS A 26 4.86 -34.10 -18.21
C LYS A 26 4.02 -35.36 -18.47
N ARG A 27 2.69 -35.18 -18.44
CA ARG A 27 1.83 -35.53 -19.58
C ARG A 27 0.44 -34.90 -19.46
N ARG A 28 0.11 -34.13 -20.51
CA ARG A 28 -1.22 -33.73 -20.97
C ARG A 28 -2.23 -34.86 -20.81
N PHE A 29 -3.42 -34.57 -20.28
CA PHE A 29 -4.66 -35.14 -20.79
C PHE A 29 -5.79 -34.10 -20.77
N THR A 30 -6.56 -34.19 -21.84
CA THR A 30 -7.54 -33.24 -22.35
C THR A 30 -8.91 -33.48 -21.70
N ARG A 31 -9.65 -32.38 -21.52
CA ARG A 31 -11.11 -32.21 -21.30
C ARG A 31 -12.00 -33.45 -21.39
N SER A 32 -12.94 -33.58 -20.44
CA SER A 32 -14.39 -33.61 -20.74
C SER A 32 -15.20 -33.39 -19.45
N LEU A 33 -15.77 -32.19 -19.29
CA LEU A 33 -16.77 -31.89 -18.27
C LEU A 33 -18.10 -32.50 -18.74
N GLY A 34 -18.55 -33.52 -18.02
CA GLY A 34 -19.92 -34.00 -18.06
C GLY A 34 -20.75 -33.20 -17.06
N LEU A 35 -21.60 -32.30 -17.56
CA LEU A 35 -22.70 -31.72 -16.83
C LEU A 35 -23.74 -32.81 -16.53
N THR A 36 -24.02 -33.04 -15.26
CA THR A 36 -25.31 -33.58 -14.81
C THR A 36 -25.62 -32.99 -13.45
N GLU A 37 -26.13 -31.76 -13.45
CA GLU A 37 -26.83 -31.21 -12.30
C GLU A 37 -28.23 -31.78 -12.22
N LEU A 38 -28.52 -32.28 -11.03
CA LEU A 38 -29.83 -32.46 -10.45
C LEU A 38 -30.52 -31.10 -10.38
N CYS A 39 -31.75 -30.99 -10.88
CA CYS A 39 -32.71 -30.15 -10.19
C CYS A 39 -34.11 -30.73 -10.22
N SER A 40 -34.63 -30.89 -9.00
CA SER A 40 -35.95 -31.36 -8.62
C SER A 40 -37.05 -30.46 -9.14
N SER A 41 -38.13 -31.04 -9.67
CA SER A 41 -39.45 -30.41 -9.55
C SER A 41 -40.57 -31.46 -9.47
N ARG A 42 -41.59 -31.08 -8.69
CA ARG A 42 -42.64 -31.92 -8.13
C ARG A 42 -43.57 -32.50 -9.18
N VAL A 43 -44.01 -33.71 -8.86
CA VAL A 43 -45.13 -34.43 -9.46
C VAL A 43 -46.44 -33.68 -9.22
N TRP A 44 -47.15 -33.35 -10.31
CA TRP A 44 -48.61 -33.33 -10.33
C TRP A 44 -49.11 -33.95 -11.63
N SER A 45 -49.93 -34.99 -11.49
CA SER A 45 -50.46 -35.82 -12.58
C SER A 45 -51.84 -35.32 -13.02
N ALA A 46 -52.06 -35.17 -14.33
CA ALA A 46 -53.38 -35.34 -14.96
C ALA A 46 -53.28 -35.51 -16.49
N GLY A 47 -53.68 -36.69 -16.97
CA GLY A 47 -54.59 -36.88 -18.12
C GLY A 47 -54.16 -36.51 -19.56
N ALA A 48 -53.84 -37.55 -20.34
CA ALA A 48 -54.30 -37.87 -21.72
C ALA A 48 -54.44 -36.72 -22.75
N THR A 49 -53.90 -36.76 -23.98
CA THR A 49 -54.03 -37.79 -25.03
C THR A 49 -52.96 -37.62 -26.14
N SER A 50 -52.70 -38.73 -26.82
CA SER A 50 -51.84 -38.97 -28.00
C SER A 50 -52.04 -38.05 -29.22
N THR A 51 -50.96 -37.74 -29.98
CA THR A 51 -50.81 -38.17 -31.39
C THR A 51 -49.38 -38.01 -31.93
N TRP A 52 -48.95 -39.00 -32.71
CA TRP A 52 -47.68 -39.11 -33.45
C TRP A 52 -47.67 -38.25 -34.72
N CYS A 53 -46.48 -37.81 -35.17
CA CYS A 53 -45.96 -38.13 -36.50
C CYS A 53 -44.43 -37.94 -36.62
N ARG A 54 -43.78 -39.00 -37.10
CA ARG A 54 -42.36 -39.08 -37.50
C ARG A 54 -42.17 -38.50 -38.90
N GLY A 55 -40.96 -38.00 -39.18
CA GLY A 55 -40.45 -37.83 -40.53
C GLY A 55 -39.00 -37.36 -40.54
N GLY A 56 -38.04 -38.29 -40.42
CA GLY A 56 -36.62 -38.01 -40.61
C GLY A 56 -36.16 -38.19 -42.05
N LEU A 57 -35.09 -37.50 -42.43
CA LEU A 57 -34.23 -37.85 -43.56
C LEU A 57 -32.81 -37.33 -43.30
N THR A 58 -31.86 -38.26 -43.36
CA THR A 58 -30.41 -38.12 -43.18
C THR A 58 -29.71 -38.03 -44.54
N GLY A 59 -28.60 -37.29 -44.66
CA GLY A 59 -27.72 -37.37 -45.83
C GLY A 59 -26.71 -36.22 -46.03
N LEU A 60 -25.55 -36.32 -45.38
CA LEU A 60 -24.30 -35.51 -45.50
C LEU A 60 -23.58 -35.71 -46.87
N PRO A 61 -22.65 -34.82 -47.37
CA PRO A 61 -21.31 -34.60 -46.77
C PRO A 61 -20.61 -33.21 -46.87
N ARG A 62 -19.93 -32.88 -45.76
CA ARG A 62 -18.58 -32.29 -45.57
C ARG A 62 -18.11 -31.13 -46.47
N HIS A 63 -17.84 -29.98 -45.84
CA HIS A 63 -16.55 -29.28 -46.01
C HIS A 63 -15.99 -28.90 -44.64
N THR A 64 -14.67 -28.99 -44.50
CA THR A 64 -13.91 -28.97 -43.25
C THR A 64 -13.29 -27.58 -43.03
N GLU A 65 -13.37 -27.12 -41.78
CA GLU A 65 -12.54 -26.18 -40.98
C GLU A 65 -11.96 -24.88 -41.57
N GLY A 66 -12.20 -23.78 -40.84
CA GLY A 66 -11.39 -22.56 -40.86
C GLY A 66 -12.04 -21.33 -40.22
N THR A 67 -11.98 -21.25 -38.88
CA THR A 67 -11.99 -20.05 -38.00
C THR A 67 -13.17 -19.05 -38.00
N ASP A 68 -13.71 -18.89 -36.78
CA ASP A 68 -14.45 -17.78 -36.15
C ASP A 68 -15.98 -17.63 -36.28
N MET A 69 -16.54 -17.11 -35.18
CA MET A 69 -17.86 -17.30 -34.57
C MET A 69 -19.05 -16.62 -35.30
N PRO A 70 -20.32 -16.95 -34.96
CA PRO A 70 -21.43 -17.04 -35.90
C PRO A 70 -22.20 -15.72 -36.06
N LEU A 71 -22.49 -15.34 -37.31
CA LEU A 71 -23.60 -14.44 -37.63
C LEU A 71 -24.84 -15.29 -37.93
N SER A 72 -25.81 -15.27 -37.03
CA SER A 72 -27.12 -15.89 -37.20
C SER A 72 -27.93 -15.16 -38.27
N VAL A 73 -28.11 -15.77 -39.44
CA VAL A 73 -29.04 -15.29 -40.49
C VAL A 73 -30.44 -15.85 -40.20
N LEU A 74 -31.42 -14.98 -39.98
CA LEU A 74 -32.85 -15.31 -40.02
C LEU A 74 -33.39 -14.93 -41.41
N TYR A 75 -33.99 -15.90 -42.10
CA TYR A 75 -34.74 -15.71 -43.36
C TYR A 75 -36.22 -15.44 -43.03
N TYR A 76 -36.86 -14.50 -43.72
CA TYR A 76 -38.30 -14.57 -44.02
C TYR A 76 -38.60 -14.06 -45.44
N GLU A 77 -39.49 -14.77 -46.13
CA GLU A 77 -39.91 -14.60 -47.52
C GLU A 77 -41.39 -14.13 -47.63
N PHE A 78 -41.61 -13.01 -48.34
CA PHE A 78 -42.74 -12.63 -49.24
C PHE A 78 -44.22 -12.52 -48.70
N PRO A 79 -45.21 -11.98 -49.47
CA PRO A 79 -45.55 -10.55 -49.54
C PRO A 79 -47.08 -10.26 -49.41
N ALA A 80 -47.53 -9.19 -48.75
CA ALA A 80 -48.90 -8.69 -48.96
C ALA A 80 -49.10 -7.24 -48.51
N THR A 81 -49.74 -6.48 -49.39
CA THR A 81 -50.30 -5.14 -49.21
C THR A 81 -51.18 -5.00 -47.97
N GLY A 82 -50.83 -4.09 -47.06
CA GLY A 82 -51.68 -3.66 -45.96
C GLY A 82 -50.93 -2.71 -45.02
N THR A 83 -51.49 -1.53 -44.78
CA THR A 83 -51.00 -0.47 -43.90
C THR A 83 -50.76 -0.93 -42.46
N SER A 84 -49.75 -0.34 -41.79
CA SER A 84 -49.30 -0.49 -40.39
C SER A 84 -48.24 -1.57 -40.14
N GLY A 85 -47.00 -1.15 -39.91
CA GLY A 85 -45.97 -1.93 -39.20
C GLY A 85 -44.57 -1.75 -39.76
N ASP A 86 -43.69 -1.17 -38.95
CA ASP A 86 -42.24 -0.97 -39.04
C ASP A 86 -41.50 -1.92 -40.02
N ASP A 87 -40.88 -1.35 -41.05
CA ASP A 87 -39.98 -2.09 -41.94
C ASP A 87 -38.51 -1.83 -41.55
N PHE A 88 -37.93 -2.71 -40.73
CA PHE A 88 -36.49 -2.74 -40.43
C PHE A 88 -35.77 -3.56 -41.51
N MET A 89 -35.02 -2.92 -42.41
CA MET A 89 -34.29 -3.61 -43.49
C MET A 89 -32.77 -3.48 -43.38
N PHE A 90 -32.06 -4.62 -43.34
CA PHE A 90 -30.62 -4.69 -43.59
C PHE A 90 -30.36 -5.04 -45.06
N GLY A 91 -29.52 -4.28 -45.76
CA GLY A 91 -29.09 -4.60 -47.12
C GLY A 91 -27.62 -4.29 -47.37
N TYR A 92 -26.80 -5.34 -47.55
CA TYR A 92 -25.46 -5.25 -48.14
C TYR A 92 -25.58 -5.32 -49.68
N ALA A 93 -24.77 -4.53 -50.38
CA ALA A 93 -24.89 -4.18 -51.79
C ALA A 93 -24.66 -5.34 -52.79
N SER A 94 -25.27 -5.25 -53.98
CA SER A 94 -24.58 -5.65 -55.22
C SER A 94 -25.20 -5.02 -56.49
N GLY A 95 -24.35 -4.34 -57.28
CA GLY A 95 -24.57 -4.09 -58.71
C GLY A 95 -24.81 -2.62 -59.14
N PRO A 96 -24.06 -2.08 -60.12
CA PRO A 96 -24.30 -0.75 -60.64
C PRO A 96 -25.51 -0.75 -61.60
N GLY A 97 -26.56 0.01 -61.28
CA GLY A 97 -27.52 0.46 -62.30
C GLY A 97 -29.03 0.28 -62.08
N THR A 98 -29.53 0.02 -60.88
CA THR A 98 -31.00 0.05 -60.61
C THR A 98 -31.33 0.97 -59.46
N VAL A 99 -32.07 2.05 -59.76
CA VAL A 99 -32.65 2.99 -58.79
C VAL A 99 -33.89 2.32 -58.18
N ASN A 100 -33.86 2.00 -56.88
CA ASN A 100 -35.06 1.67 -56.11
C ASN A 100 -35.67 2.98 -55.59
N THR A 101 -36.91 3.26 -55.97
CA THR A 101 -37.67 4.42 -55.47
C THR A 101 -38.41 4.02 -54.19
N LEU A 102 -38.05 4.60 -53.05
CA LEU A 102 -38.80 4.50 -51.77
C LEU A 102 -39.74 5.71 -51.64
N ASN A 103 -41.00 5.48 -51.27
CA ASN A 103 -42.00 6.53 -50.96
C ASN A 103 -42.20 6.55 -49.43
N GLY A 104 -41.50 7.43 -48.71
CA GLY A 104 -41.64 7.61 -47.25
C GLY A 104 -42.66 8.69 -46.92
N GLY A 105 -43.92 8.31 -46.68
CA GLY A 105 -45.04 9.22 -46.45
C GLY A 105 -45.33 9.56 -44.98
N ASP A 106 -44.60 8.99 -44.05
CA ASP A 106 -44.79 9.08 -42.62
C ASP A 106 -43.42 8.96 -41.92
N GLY A 107 -43.17 9.85 -40.95
CA GLY A 107 -41.83 10.29 -40.59
C GLY A 107 -41.14 9.55 -39.47
N ASP A 108 -40.95 8.23 -39.55
CA ASP A 108 -40.17 7.46 -38.56
C ASP A 108 -39.26 6.35 -39.19
N ASP A 109 -38.70 6.58 -40.37
CA ASP A 109 -37.82 5.60 -41.04
C ASP A 109 -36.33 5.78 -40.70
N PHE A 110 -35.67 4.74 -40.18
CA PHE A 110 -34.22 4.68 -39.90
C PHE A 110 -33.47 3.91 -41.00
N ILE A 111 -32.48 4.54 -41.67
CA ILE A 111 -31.73 3.94 -42.79
C ILE A 111 -30.22 4.04 -42.55
N MET A 112 -29.49 2.92 -42.58
CA MET A 112 -28.02 2.89 -42.61
C MET A 112 -27.53 2.35 -43.97
N GLY A 113 -26.73 3.14 -44.70
CA GLY A 113 -26.09 2.70 -45.96
C GLY A 113 -24.88 3.57 -46.32
N ASP A 114 -23.92 3.00 -47.07
CA ASP A 114 -22.71 3.72 -47.48
C ASP A 114 -23.00 4.89 -48.44
N SER A 115 -22.16 5.91 -48.36
CA SER A 115 -22.40 7.26 -48.91
C SER A 115 -22.18 7.37 -50.43
N GLN A 116 -21.90 6.28 -51.14
CA GLN A 116 -21.36 6.37 -52.50
C GLN A 116 -22.40 6.18 -53.63
N ASN A 117 -23.64 5.76 -53.37
CA ASN A 117 -24.62 5.49 -54.44
C ASN A 117 -26.10 5.85 -54.17
N PHE A 118 -26.42 6.66 -53.15
CA PHE A 118 -27.81 7.05 -52.88
C PHE A 118 -28.11 8.48 -53.37
N GLN A 119 -29.05 8.64 -54.32
CA GLN A 119 -29.53 9.95 -54.80
C GLN A 119 -30.99 10.18 -54.35
N ILE A 120 -31.22 11.15 -53.46
CA ILE A 120 -32.56 11.67 -53.16
C ILE A 120 -32.87 12.78 -54.17
N ALA A 121 -33.90 12.58 -55.01
CA ALA A 121 -34.29 13.57 -56.00
C ALA A 121 -35.00 14.76 -55.33
N ALA A 122 -34.40 15.94 -55.43
CA ALA A 122 -34.93 17.18 -54.87
C ALA A 122 -36.28 17.58 -55.49
N VAL A 123 -37.38 17.50 -54.73
CA VAL A 123 -38.61 18.29 -54.97
C VAL A 123 -39.26 18.67 -53.63
N GLY A 124 -39.29 19.98 -53.34
CA GLY A 124 -40.34 20.69 -52.60
C GLY A 124 -40.74 20.24 -51.19
N ASN A 125 -40.23 20.96 -50.19
CA ASN A 125 -40.49 20.95 -48.74
C ASN A 125 -41.93 20.59 -48.29
N ASN A 126 -42.05 19.77 -47.24
CA ASN A 126 -42.50 20.21 -45.91
C ASN A 126 -42.57 19.02 -44.92
N ASN A 127 -41.99 19.23 -43.74
CA ASN A 127 -42.06 18.44 -42.50
C ASN A 127 -41.41 17.04 -42.52
N GLY A 128 -40.31 16.92 -41.77
CA GLY A 128 -39.66 15.66 -41.41
C GLY A 128 -38.14 15.80 -41.47
N SER A 129 -37.48 15.65 -40.32
CA SER A 129 -36.02 15.64 -40.21
C SER A 129 -35.47 14.42 -40.97
N MET A 130 -34.68 14.66 -42.03
CA MET A 130 -33.83 13.62 -42.61
C MET A 130 -32.41 13.88 -42.15
N ALA A 131 -31.89 13.05 -41.25
CA ALA A 131 -30.46 13.00 -40.96
C ALA A 131 -29.75 12.23 -42.08
N THR A 132 -29.47 12.90 -43.21
CA THR A 132 -28.50 12.35 -44.18
C THR A 132 -27.09 12.62 -43.66
N ALA A 133 -26.37 11.58 -43.29
CA ALA A 133 -24.91 11.62 -43.20
C ALA A 133 -24.33 11.78 -44.62
N GLN A 134 -24.30 13.01 -45.14
CA GLN A 134 -23.46 13.39 -46.25
C GLN A 134 -22.52 14.52 -45.82
N GLY A 135 -21.24 14.14 -45.73
CA GLY A 135 -20.12 14.87 -46.33
C GLY A 135 -19.96 16.33 -45.93
N LEU A 136 -18.85 16.58 -45.21
CA LEU A 136 -18.11 17.84 -45.23
C LEU A 136 -18.09 18.41 -46.67
N GLY A 137 -18.89 19.45 -46.87
CA GLY A 137 -19.09 20.15 -48.13
C GLY A 137 -19.31 21.62 -47.84
N ASP A 138 -18.18 22.29 -47.59
CA ASP A 138 -17.96 23.72 -47.42
C ASP A 138 -18.90 24.61 -48.25
N SER A 139 -19.84 25.30 -47.59
CA SER A 139 -20.20 26.69 -47.93
C SER A 139 -21.23 27.30 -46.97
N SER A 140 -20.81 27.70 -45.78
CA SER A 140 -21.15 29.01 -45.21
C SER A 140 -20.32 29.24 -43.95
N LEU A 141 -19.11 29.74 -44.18
CA LEU A 141 -18.18 30.34 -43.23
C LEU A 141 -18.85 30.95 -41.98
N TRP A 142 -18.77 30.25 -40.86
CA TRP A 142 -18.42 30.91 -39.60
C TRP A 142 -16.90 30.78 -39.47
N SER A 143 -16.19 31.85 -39.82
CA SER A 143 -14.77 31.95 -39.48
C SER A 143 -14.65 32.29 -37.99
N THR A 144 -13.79 31.56 -37.30
CA THR A 144 -13.31 31.72 -35.91
C THR A 144 -12.72 33.10 -35.55
N GLN A 145 -13.03 34.17 -36.29
CA GLN A 145 -12.37 35.46 -36.14
C GLN A 145 -13.05 36.44 -35.19
N ASN A 146 -14.24 36.13 -34.64
CA ASN A 146 -15.08 37.17 -34.02
C ASN A 146 -15.74 36.81 -32.68
N ASN A 147 -15.69 35.57 -32.18
CA ASN A 147 -16.05 35.31 -30.78
C ASN A 147 -14.76 35.43 -29.93
N PRO A 148 -14.64 36.39 -28.98
CA PRO A 148 -13.41 36.60 -28.21
C PRO A 148 -13.05 35.44 -27.26
N LEU A 149 -13.98 34.53 -26.95
CA LEU A 149 -13.74 33.30 -26.19
C LEU A 149 -13.30 32.14 -27.09
N ILE A 150 -13.76 32.09 -28.34
CA ILE A 150 -13.39 31.03 -29.32
C ILE A 150 -12.12 31.40 -30.09
N ALA A 151 -11.78 32.70 -30.19
CA ALA A 151 -10.61 33.20 -30.92
C ALA A 151 -9.34 33.31 -30.07
N ASP A 152 -9.43 33.24 -28.73
CA ASP A 152 -8.29 33.24 -27.82
C ASP A 152 -8.12 31.87 -27.14
N PRO A 153 -7.21 31.01 -27.65
CA PRO A 153 -7.02 29.65 -27.15
C PRO A 153 -6.43 29.57 -25.72
N LEU A 154 -6.20 30.71 -25.05
CA LEU A 154 -5.70 30.80 -23.67
C LEU A 154 -6.83 31.04 -22.64
N ILE A 155 -8.08 31.21 -23.08
CA ILE A 155 -9.23 31.46 -22.20
C ILE A 155 -10.21 30.30 -22.33
N PRO A 156 -10.20 29.33 -21.42
CA PRO A 156 -11.14 28.22 -21.57
C PRO A 156 -12.55 28.53 -20.99
N TYR A 157 -13.63 27.99 -21.58
CA TYR A 157 -15.07 28.29 -21.31
C TYR A 157 -16.05 27.07 -21.35
N THR A 158 -16.95 26.88 -20.38
CA THR A 158 -17.89 25.73 -20.33
C THR A 158 -19.13 25.93 -21.19
N TYR A 159 -19.52 24.91 -21.97
CA TYR A 159 -20.77 24.87 -22.73
C TYR A 159 -21.93 24.33 -21.87
N ILE A 160 -22.95 25.15 -21.62
CA ILE A 160 -24.18 24.72 -20.95
C ILE A 160 -25.33 24.77 -21.96
N VAL A 161 -25.90 23.60 -22.29
CA VAL A 161 -27.12 23.52 -23.10
C VAL A 161 -28.32 23.70 -22.17
N VAL A 162 -28.96 24.85 -22.26
CA VAL A 162 -30.09 25.21 -21.41
C VAL A 162 -31.41 24.88 -22.11
N GLU A 163 -32.17 23.92 -21.59
CA GLU A 163 -33.56 23.68 -22.01
C GLU A 163 -34.54 24.48 -21.15
N ALA A 164 -34.95 25.64 -21.65
CA ALA A 164 -35.89 26.48 -20.92
C ALA A 164 -37.27 25.82 -20.78
N THR A 165 -37.63 25.41 -19.56
CA THR A 165 -39.03 25.13 -19.20
C THR A 165 -39.76 26.44 -18.83
N THR A 166 -41.06 26.51 -19.10
CA THR A 166 -41.85 27.73 -18.89
C THR A 166 -41.77 28.25 -17.45
N GLY A 167 -41.12 29.40 -17.25
CA GLY A 167 -41.40 30.29 -16.12
C GLY A 167 -40.38 30.39 -14.98
N GLN A 168 -39.15 29.90 -15.11
CA GLN A 168 -38.09 30.16 -14.12
C GLN A 168 -36.80 30.63 -14.78
N ALA A 169 -36.10 31.57 -14.13
CA ALA A 169 -34.73 31.92 -14.47
C ALA A 169 -33.80 30.82 -13.94
N GLU A 170 -32.82 30.41 -14.72
CA GLU A 170 -31.81 29.45 -14.28
C GLU A 170 -30.69 30.16 -13.51
N TYR A 171 -30.25 29.53 -12.42
CA TYR A 171 -29.28 30.08 -11.49
C TYR A 171 -28.06 29.16 -11.43
N PHE A 172 -26.90 29.72 -11.77
CA PHE A 172 -25.63 29.02 -11.65
C PHE A 172 -24.85 29.65 -10.51
N GLY A 173 -24.68 28.91 -9.41
CA GLY A 173 -23.97 29.38 -8.23
C GLY A 173 -22.50 29.03 -8.29
N THR A 174 -21.62 30.00 -8.07
CA THR A 174 -20.18 29.77 -8.07
C THR A 174 -19.48 30.52 -6.94
N PRO A 175 -18.66 29.84 -6.11
CA PRO A 175 -17.82 30.50 -5.12
C PRO A 175 -16.65 31.21 -5.82
N MET A 176 -16.48 32.51 -5.55
CA MET A 176 -15.34 33.29 -6.04
C MET A 176 -14.50 33.81 -4.88
N THR A 177 -13.19 33.91 -5.08
CA THR A 177 -12.26 34.64 -4.21
C THR A 177 -12.02 36.06 -4.75
N ALA A 178 -11.66 36.99 -3.88
CA ALA A 178 -11.33 38.35 -4.27
C ALA A 178 -10.19 38.35 -5.32
N GLY A 179 -10.46 38.90 -6.51
CA GLY A 179 -9.54 38.95 -7.64
C GLY A 179 -9.81 37.94 -8.76
N GLN A 180 -10.68 36.95 -8.56
CA GLN A 180 -11.09 36.01 -9.62
C GLN A 180 -12.09 36.66 -10.59
N THR A 181 -12.02 36.27 -11.85
CA THR A 181 -12.85 36.82 -12.93
C THR A 181 -13.72 35.75 -13.56
N ILE A 182 -15.01 36.05 -13.69
CA ILE A 182 -15.99 35.25 -14.43
C ILE A 182 -16.36 35.97 -15.72
N THR A 183 -16.44 35.22 -16.81
CA THR A 183 -16.84 35.68 -18.13
C THR A 183 -17.99 34.81 -18.62
N VAL A 184 -19.02 35.42 -19.16
CA VAL A 184 -20.24 34.78 -19.62
C VAL A 184 -20.56 35.29 -21.02
N ASP A 185 -20.83 34.38 -21.93
CA ASP A 185 -21.20 34.67 -23.32
C ASP A 185 -22.36 33.73 -23.72
N ILE A 186 -23.29 34.22 -24.52
CA ILE A 186 -24.46 33.43 -24.93
C ILE A 186 -24.46 33.35 -26.45
N ASP A 187 -24.30 32.15 -27.00
CA ASP A 187 -24.39 31.92 -28.44
C ASP A 187 -25.74 31.30 -28.82
N PHE A 188 -26.35 31.79 -29.91
CA PHE A 188 -27.53 31.17 -30.50
C PHE A 188 -27.17 30.28 -31.70
N GLY A 189 -27.81 29.12 -31.80
CA GLY A 189 -27.79 28.28 -33.00
C GLY A 189 -28.49 28.96 -34.19
N ASN A 190 -28.41 28.35 -35.39
CA ASN A 190 -28.95 28.93 -36.62
C ASN A 190 -30.51 28.97 -36.59
N GLY A 191 -31.04 30.04 -36.00
CA GLY A 191 -32.45 30.25 -35.69
C GLY A 191 -32.60 30.79 -34.26
N SER A 192 -32.92 32.08 -34.12
CA SER A 192 -33.09 32.71 -32.80
C SER A 192 -34.20 32.00 -32.01
N PRO A 193 -33.98 31.61 -30.73
CA PRO A 193 -34.99 30.95 -29.91
C PRO A 193 -36.16 31.87 -29.54
N ILE A 194 -36.03 33.17 -29.81
CA ILE A 194 -37.02 34.20 -29.54
C ILE A 194 -37.58 34.62 -30.88
N GLY A 195 -38.84 34.24 -31.13
CA GLY A 195 -39.50 34.23 -32.45
C GLY A 195 -39.34 35.52 -33.26
N THR A 196 -39.64 35.43 -34.56
CA THR A 196 -39.35 36.46 -35.59
C THR A 196 -40.15 37.78 -35.48
N GLY A 197 -40.53 38.22 -34.29
CA GLY A 197 -41.31 39.44 -34.02
C GLY A 197 -40.62 40.37 -33.02
N GLY A 198 -40.06 41.47 -33.55
CA GLY A 198 -39.53 42.69 -32.91
C GLY A 198 -39.49 42.82 -31.37
N ASN A 199 -38.29 43.14 -30.88
CA ASN A 199 -37.92 43.64 -29.54
C ASN A 199 -38.05 42.65 -28.37
N VAL A 200 -37.63 41.40 -28.56
CA VAL A 200 -37.32 40.51 -27.42
C VAL A 200 -35.80 40.33 -27.39
N ASP A 201 -35.19 40.73 -26.27
CA ASP A 201 -33.73 40.69 -26.01
C ASP A 201 -33.47 39.79 -24.78
N LEU A 202 -32.22 39.34 -24.54
CA LEU A 202 -31.85 38.52 -23.38
C LEU A 202 -30.80 39.23 -22.52
N TYR A 203 -31.02 39.26 -21.21
CA TYR A 203 -30.05 39.78 -20.25
C TYR A 203 -29.33 38.66 -19.52
N VAL A 204 -28.03 38.88 -19.30
CA VAL A 204 -27.22 38.15 -18.33
C VAL A 204 -26.91 39.06 -17.15
N GLU A 205 -27.13 38.56 -15.95
CA GLU A 205 -26.83 39.25 -14.69
C GLU A 205 -25.96 38.36 -13.81
N ILE A 206 -25.01 38.96 -13.11
CA ILE A 206 -24.25 38.34 -12.03
C ILE A 206 -24.71 38.98 -10.74
N LEU A 207 -25.09 38.16 -9.76
CA LEU A 207 -25.59 38.58 -8.45
C LEU A 207 -24.60 38.19 -7.36
N ASP A 208 -24.46 39.00 -6.32
CA ASP A 208 -23.75 38.63 -5.10
C ASP A 208 -24.58 37.69 -4.21
N SER A 209 -23.99 37.25 -3.10
CA SER A 209 -24.62 36.35 -2.13
C SER A 209 -25.87 36.92 -1.46
N ASN A 210 -26.15 38.22 -1.59
CA ASN A 210 -27.35 38.88 -1.08
C ASN A 210 -28.43 39.05 -2.18
N GLY A 211 -28.18 38.54 -3.39
CA GLY A 211 -29.07 38.71 -4.53
C GLY A 211 -29.00 40.11 -5.16
N THR A 212 -27.93 40.87 -4.91
CA THR A 212 -27.71 42.18 -5.53
C THR A 212 -27.00 41.98 -6.86
N VAL A 213 -27.52 42.57 -7.94
CA VAL A 213 -26.85 42.53 -9.25
C VAL A 213 -25.54 43.33 -9.19
N VAL A 214 -24.41 42.66 -9.41
CA VAL A 214 -23.05 43.22 -9.38
C VAL A 214 -22.45 43.41 -10.78
N ALA A 215 -22.96 42.72 -11.79
CA ALA A 215 -22.62 42.95 -13.19
C ALA A 215 -23.81 42.58 -14.09
N PHE A 216 -23.99 43.28 -15.20
CA PHE A 216 -25.08 43.03 -16.15
C PHE A 216 -24.66 43.38 -17.58
N SER A 217 -25.18 42.66 -18.58
CA SER A 217 -25.00 42.96 -20.01
C SER A 217 -26.29 42.69 -20.78
N ASP A 218 -26.49 43.47 -21.84
CA ASP A 218 -27.62 43.47 -22.76
C ASP A 218 -27.08 43.73 -24.17
N ASP A 219 -27.59 43.01 -25.17
CA ASP A 219 -27.13 43.12 -26.57
C ASP A 219 -27.58 44.44 -27.24
N SER A 220 -28.62 45.11 -26.73
CA SER A 220 -29.22 46.26 -27.41
C SER A 220 -28.30 47.49 -27.58
N ALA A 221 -27.60 47.58 -28.72
CA ALA A 221 -26.88 48.77 -29.14
C ALA A 221 -27.84 49.91 -29.58
N ALA A 222 -28.32 50.71 -28.63
CA ALA A 222 -28.92 52.00 -28.92
C ALA A 222 -28.10 53.13 -28.27
N THR A 223 -27.23 53.75 -29.08
CA THR A 223 -26.64 55.09 -28.90
C THR A 223 -25.36 55.27 -28.06
N ASP A 224 -24.22 54.76 -28.51
CA ASP A 224 -23.04 55.60 -28.77
C ASP A 224 -22.07 54.92 -29.76
N GLY A 225 -21.40 55.73 -30.58
CA GLY A 225 -20.62 55.25 -31.71
C GLY A 225 -19.18 54.94 -31.31
N GLY A 226 -18.73 53.72 -31.59
CA GLY A 226 -17.33 53.34 -31.51
C GLY A 226 -17.10 51.95 -32.06
N LEU A 227 -16.37 51.87 -33.17
CA LEU A 227 -16.02 50.64 -33.88
C LEU A 227 -15.34 49.63 -32.95
N GLY A 228 -15.93 48.44 -32.80
CA GLY A 228 -15.33 47.31 -32.09
C GLY A 228 -16.29 46.23 -31.59
N SER A 229 -17.21 45.75 -32.43
CA SER A 229 -17.93 44.49 -32.22
C SER A 229 -18.06 43.80 -33.58
N PHE A 230 -17.53 42.60 -33.67
CA PHE A 230 -17.84 41.67 -34.74
C PHE A 230 -18.39 40.46 -33.94
N SER A 231 -19.66 40.05 -33.94
CA SER A 231 -20.79 40.32 -34.82
C SER A 231 -22.13 40.20 -34.04
N GLY A 232 -22.41 41.15 -33.15
CA GLY A 232 -23.72 41.79 -32.89
C GLY A 232 -25.06 41.02 -32.85
N LEU A 233 -25.20 39.90 -32.12
CA LEU A 233 -26.51 39.42 -31.62
C LEU A 233 -26.46 38.72 -30.23
N ASP A 234 -25.34 38.78 -29.51
CA ASP A 234 -25.06 37.91 -28.35
C ASP A 234 -24.57 38.74 -27.12
N PRO A 235 -25.18 38.58 -25.92
CA PRO A 235 -24.76 39.29 -24.71
C PRO A 235 -23.49 38.68 -24.09
N TYR A 236 -22.41 39.48 -24.02
CA TYR A 236 -21.14 39.16 -23.37
C TYR A 236 -20.94 39.94 -22.07
N LEU A 237 -20.57 39.28 -20.98
CA LEU A 237 -20.41 39.86 -19.64
C LEU A 237 -19.13 39.36 -18.95
N THR A 238 -18.36 40.25 -18.34
CA THR A 238 -17.19 39.88 -17.51
C THR A 238 -17.28 40.58 -16.15
N PHE A 239 -16.93 39.87 -15.07
CA PHE A 239 -16.95 40.39 -13.71
C PHE A 239 -15.77 39.86 -12.88
N THR A 240 -15.06 40.75 -12.19
CA THR A 240 -14.00 40.39 -11.24
C THR A 240 -14.50 40.60 -9.82
N ALA A 241 -14.50 39.56 -9.00
CA ALA A 241 -14.98 39.62 -7.62
C ALA A 241 -14.08 40.51 -6.76
N ALA A 242 -14.64 41.55 -6.15
CA ALA A 242 -13.91 42.44 -5.24
C ALA A 242 -13.74 41.84 -3.82
N THR A 243 -14.61 40.91 -3.46
CA THR A 243 -14.60 40.20 -2.17
C THR A 243 -14.91 38.73 -2.40
N SER A 244 -14.30 37.85 -1.60
CA SER A 244 -14.60 36.42 -1.65
C SER A 244 -16.05 36.16 -1.20
N GLY A 245 -16.78 35.32 -1.93
CA GLY A 245 -18.18 35.00 -1.65
C GLY A 245 -18.83 34.22 -2.79
N SER A 246 -20.08 33.79 -2.59
CA SER A 246 -20.87 33.13 -3.64
C SER A 246 -21.49 34.16 -4.56
N TYR A 247 -21.33 33.96 -5.87
CA TYR A 247 -21.96 34.75 -6.91
C TYR A 247 -22.86 33.86 -7.77
N TYR A 248 -23.91 34.45 -8.35
CA TYR A 248 -24.92 33.72 -9.10
C TYR A 248 -25.08 34.33 -10.49
N ILE A 249 -25.06 33.51 -11.54
CA ILE A 249 -25.42 33.95 -12.90
C ILE A 249 -26.91 33.73 -13.10
N ARG A 250 -27.60 34.73 -13.68
CA ARG A 250 -29.02 34.69 -14.02
C ARG A 250 -29.26 35.16 -15.45
N VAL A 251 -30.02 34.39 -16.22
CA VAL A 251 -30.42 34.72 -17.61
C VAL A 251 -31.94 34.94 -17.69
N ARG A 252 -32.40 36.02 -18.36
CA ARG A 252 -33.85 36.34 -18.48
C ARG A 252 -34.22 37.16 -19.73
N PRO A 253 -35.44 37.01 -20.29
CA PRO A 253 -35.91 37.80 -21.45
C PRO A 253 -36.28 39.26 -21.10
N LEU A 254 -36.09 40.18 -22.06
CA LEU A 254 -36.45 41.59 -22.02
C LEU A 254 -37.93 41.79 -22.31
N GLY A 255 -38.64 42.46 -21.40
CA GLY A 255 -40.01 42.93 -21.63
C GLY A 255 -41.10 41.87 -21.49
N GLU A 256 -40.72 40.60 -21.36
CA GLU A 256 -41.62 39.47 -21.10
C GLU A 256 -41.21 38.74 -19.81
N THR A 257 -42.17 38.08 -19.14
CA THR A 257 -41.89 37.37 -17.88
C THR A 257 -41.55 35.88 -18.05
N THR A 258 -41.51 35.35 -19.29
CA THR A 258 -41.35 33.91 -19.59
C THR A 258 -40.71 33.64 -20.95
N PHE A 259 -39.87 32.60 -21.06
CA PHE A 259 -39.40 32.03 -22.34
C PHE A 259 -40.56 31.32 -23.10
N SER A 260 -40.60 31.39 -24.44
CA SER A 260 -41.67 30.75 -25.24
C SER A 260 -41.21 29.43 -25.86
N ALA A 261 -41.59 28.30 -25.23
CA ALA A 261 -41.47 26.88 -25.70
C ALA A 261 -40.07 26.39 -26.15
N SER A 262 -39.66 25.22 -25.61
CA SER A 262 -38.50 24.36 -25.99
C SER A 262 -37.38 25.09 -26.75
N SER A 263 -36.88 26.16 -26.14
CA SER A 263 -35.84 27.01 -26.69
C SER A 263 -34.53 26.58 -26.07
N THR A 264 -33.61 26.10 -26.90
CA THR A 264 -32.25 25.76 -26.51
C THR A 264 -31.34 26.94 -26.83
N PHE A 265 -30.62 27.45 -25.83
CA PHE A 265 -29.50 28.35 -26.05
C PHE A 265 -28.26 27.78 -25.39
N ILE A 266 -27.10 28.20 -25.89
CA ILE A 266 -25.82 27.79 -25.36
C ILE A 266 -25.30 28.92 -24.49
N LEU A 267 -25.06 28.63 -23.22
CA LEU A 267 -24.43 29.55 -22.28
C LEU A 267 -22.97 29.13 -22.11
N ASN A 268 -22.06 29.97 -22.57
CA ASN A 268 -20.62 29.81 -22.39
C ASN A 268 -20.20 30.54 -21.11
N VAL A 269 -19.77 29.80 -20.08
CA VAL A 269 -19.30 30.38 -18.81
C VAL A 269 -17.85 30.00 -18.56
N SER A 270 -16.97 31.00 -18.40
CA SER A 270 -15.57 30.83 -18.03
C SER A 270 -15.31 31.46 -16.66
N MET A 271 -14.56 30.77 -15.81
CA MET A 271 -14.05 31.33 -14.56
C MET A 271 -12.55 31.11 -14.48
N THR A 272 -11.78 32.14 -14.82
CA THR A 272 -10.32 32.06 -14.91
C THR A 272 -9.80 30.78 -15.62
N GLY A 273 -10.52 30.31 -16.64
CA GLY A 273 -10.07 29.31 -17.63
C GLY A 273 -10.36 27.82 -17.34
N HIS A 274 -11.16 27.18 -18.21
CA HIS A 274 -11.83 25.83 -18.22
C HIS A 274 -11.19 24.54 -18.88
N ALA A 275 -11.95 23.42 -18.95
CA ALA A 275 -12.17 22.52 -20.15
C ALA A 275 -13.34 21.48 -20.09
N VAL A 276 -13.90 21.07 -21.26
CA VAL A 276 -14.49 19.72 -21.66
C VAL A 276 -14.97 19.70 -23.14
N ASN A 277 -14.94 18.64 -23.98
CA ASN A 277 -13.99 17.56 -24.24
C ASN A 277 -14.26 16.92 -25.65
N ALA A 278 -13.32 17.07 -26.57
CA ALA A 278 -12.88 16.02 -27.49
C ALA A 278 -11.47 16.42 -27.92
N THR A 279 -10.49 16.04 -27.08
CA THR A 279 -9.04 16.27 -27.24
C THR A 279 -8.55 17.73 -27.18
N PRO A 280 -7.75 18.12 -26.17
CA PRO A 280 -7.68 17.67 -24.76
C PRO A 280 -8.19 18.74 -23.77
N ILE A 281 -8.66 18.30 -22.60
CA ILE A 281 -8.80 19.11 -21.37
C ILE A 281 -7.36 19.47 -20.94
N PRO A 282 -7.04 20.69 -20.49
CA PRO A 282 -5.72 20.99 -19.95
C PRO A 282 -5.41 20.01 -18.83
N ALA A 283 -4.28 19.33 -18.96
CA ALA A 283 -3.69 18.55 -17.88
C ALA A 283 -3.70 19.34 -16.55
N GLY A 284 -4.25 18.77 -15.49
CA GLY A 284 -4.39 19.39 -14.18
C GLY A 284 -5.37 18.64 -13.28
N ALA A 285 -5.31 18.89 -11.97
CA ALA A 285 -6.25 18.32 -11.01
C ALA A 285 -7.61 19.02 -11.06
N ASP A 286 -8.64 18.29 -11.48
CA ASP A 286 -9.99 18.77 -11.74
C ASP A 286 -11.05 18.21 -10.78
N THR A 287 -12.23 18.82 -10.75
CA THR A 287 -13.39 18.29 -10.02
C THR A 287 -14.62 18.42 -10.92
N LEU A 288 -15.17 17.28 -11.34
CA LEU A 288 -16.19 17.17 -12.37
C LEU A 288 -17.44 16.47 -11.82
N SER A 289 -18.63 16.92 -12.23
CA SER A 289 -19.90 16.30 -11.83
C SER A 289 -20.91 16.26 -12.98
N GLY A 290 -21.54 15.10 -13.21
CA GLY A 290 -22.55 14.88 -14.27
C GLY A 290 -23.95 15.35 -13.86
N GLY A 291 -24.37 15.00 -12.64
CA GLY A 291 -25.62 15.48 -12.06
C GLY A 291 -26.75 14.48 -12.26
N ASN A 292 -27.75 14.80 -13.08
CA ASN A 292 -28.84 13.86 -13.39
C ASN A 292 -28.78 13.49 -14.88
N GLY A 293 -29.06 12.23 -15.19
CA GLY A 293 -29.00 11.69 -16.55
C GLY A 293 -27.83 10.73 -16.69
N ASP A 294 -27.73 10.09 -17.86
CA ASP A 294 -26.61 9.19 -18.19
C ASP A 294 -25.46 10.05 -18.73
N ASP A 295 -24.38 10.21 -17.96
CA ASP A 295 -23.29 11.15 -18.23
C ASP A 295 -21.99 10.46 -18.70
N LEU A 296 -21.17 11.18 -19.46
CA LEU A 296 -19.79 10.78 -19.81
C LEU A 296 -18.81 11.81 -19.25
N ILE A 297 -17.97 11.38 -18.31
CA ILE A 297 -16.97 12.21 -17.64
C ILE A 297 -15.57 11.63 -17.89
N VAL A 298 -14.62 12.48 -18.27
CA VAL A 298 -13.22 12.09 -18.51
C VAL A 298 -12.28 13.12 -17.89
N GLY A 299 -11.41 12.72 -16.96
CA GLY A 299 -10.48 13.58 -16.21
C GLY A 299 -9.23 13.99 -16.99
N GLN A 300 -8.59 13.03 -17.68
CA GLN A 300 -7.30 13.18 -18.39
C GLN A 300 -6.10 13.18 -17.45
N ASP A 301 -5.05 13.98 -17.71
CA ASP A 301 -3.87 14.02 -16.85
C ASP A 301 -4.21 14.89 -15.62
N GLY A 302 -3.98 14.42 -14.40
CA GLY A 302 -4.38 15.14 -13.20
C GLY A 302 -4.68 14.21 -12.04
N ASN A 303 -4.88 14.78 -10.85
CA ASN A 303 -5.50 14.03 -9.75
C ASN A 303 -6.92 14.56 -9.62
N ASP A 304 -7.87 13.85 -10.19
CA ASP A 304 -9.22 14.33 -10.44
C ASP A 304 -10.23 13.79 -9.43
N ILE A 305 -11.34 14.51 -9.27
CA ILE A 305 -12.51 14.06 -8.52
C ILE A 305 -13.70 14.02 -9.46
N LEU A 306 -14.25 12.83 -9.70
CA LEU A 306 -15.30 12.56 -10.67
C LEU A 306 -16.57 12.06 -9.97
N HIS A 307 -17.68 12.76 -10.18
CA HIS A 307 -18.99 12.41 -9.63
C HIS A 307 -20.03 12.21 -10.74
N GLY A 308 -20.49 10.98 -10.97
CA GLY A 308 -21.54 10.69 -11.96
C GLY A 308 -22.87 11.35 -11.58
N GLY A 309 -23.45 10.88 -10.48
CA GLY A 309 -24.67 11.45 -9.91
C GLY A 309 -25.82 10.47 -9.99
N SER A 310 -26.84 10.75 -10.81
CA SER A 310 -27.99 9.87 -10.98
C SER A 310 -28.17 9.50 -12.45
N GLY A 311 -28.05 8.23 -12.80
CA GLY A 311 -28.16 7.76 -14.18
C GLY A 311 -27.25 6.55 -14.39
N MET A 312 -27.05 6.12 -15.63
CA MET A 312 -25.99 5.18 -15.98
C MET A 312 -24.81 5.98 -16.53
N ASP A 313 -23.81 6.20 -15.68
CA ASP A 313 -22.69 7.09 -15.97
C ASP A 313 -21.46 6.32 -16.47
N ILE A 314 -20.63 6.98 -17.27
CA ILE A 314 -19.31 6.49 -17.69
C ILE A 314 -18.26 7.49 -17.21
N LEU A 315 -17.44 7.08 -16.24
CA LEU A 315 -16.34 7.89 -15.69
C LEU A 315 -15.00 7.27 -16.08
N ASN A 316 -14.09 8.12 -16.56
CA ASN A 316 -12.70 7.75 -16.84
C ASN A 316 -11.76 8.77 -16.18
N GLY A 317 -10.95 8.34 -15.20
CA GLY A 317 -9.96 9.18 -14.51
C GLY A 317 -8.91 9.70 -15.49
N GLY A 318 -8.06 8.81 -15.99
CA GLY A 318 -7.02 9.17 -16.94
C GLY A 318 -5.65 8.89 -16.35
N ASP A 319 -4.72 9.85 -16.40
CA ASP A 319 -3.39 9.72 -15.80
C ASP A 319 -3.35 10.53 -14.50
N GLY A 320 -2.94 9.93 -13.39
CA GLY A 320 -2.78 10.53 -12.06
C GLY A 320 -3.71 9.84 -11.05
N ASN A 321 -3.72 10.34 -9.81
CA ASN A 321 -4.42 9.65 -8.72
C ASN A 321 -5.82 10.22 -8.56
N ASP A 322 -6.81 9.50 -9.07
CA ASP A 322 -8.18 9.96 -9.23
C ASP A 322 -9.11 9.43 -8.14
N THR A 323 -10.22 10.13 -7.92
CA THR A 323 -11.33 9.69 -7.07
C THR A 323 -12.62 9.63 -7.87
N LEU A 324 -13.19 8.44 -8.01
CA LEU A 324 -14.39 8.20 -8.81
C LEU A 324 -15.57 7.80 -7.92
N ASP A 325 -16.74 8.38 -8.17
CA ASP A 325 -18.01 8.04 -7.53
C ASP A 325 -19.13 8.10 -8.56
N GLY A 326 -19.60 6.94 -9.03
CA GLY A 326 -20.69 6.85 -10.01
C GLY A 326 -22.02 7.40 -9.48
N GLY A 327 -22.27 7.25 -8.17
CA GLY A 327 -23.50 7.70 -7.54
C GLY A 327 -24.58 6.62 -7.60
N THR A 328 -25.70 6.88 -8.26
CA THR A 328 -26.83 5.94 -8.33
C THR A 328 -27.15 5.57 -9.76
N GLY A 329 -27.43 4.29 -9.99
CA GLY A 329 -27.66 3.71 -11.31
C GLY A 329 -26.48 2.82 -11.69
N GLY A 330 -26.53 2.16 -12.85
CA GLY A 330 -25.51 1.18 -13.22
C GLY A 330 -24.38 1.84 -14.00
N ASP A 331 -23.28 2.11 -13.32
CA ASP A 331 -22.20 2.95 -13.81
C ASP A 331 -21.01 2.12 -14.35
N THR A 332 -20.19 2.75 -15.19
CA THR A 332 -18.91 2.21 -15.66
C THR A 332 -17.79 3.16 -15.23
N LEU A 333 -16.91 2.69 -14.35
CA LEU A 333 -15.84 3.47 -13.74
C LEU A 333 -14.48 2.91 -14.19
N ASN A 334 -13.60 3.75 -14.71
CA ASN A 334 -12.22 3.40 -15.04
C ASN A 334 -11.27 4.40 -14.39
N GLY A 335 -10.44 3.96 -13.45
CA GLY A 335 -9.43 4.80 -12.79
C GLY A 335 -8.41 5.31 -13.79
N GLY A 336 -7.69 4.39 -14.44
CA GLY A 336 -6.76 4.73 -15.51
C GLY A 336 -5.33 4.41 -15.08
N ALA A 337 -4.44 5.39 -15.03
CA ALA A 337 -3.06 5.20 -14.62
C ALA A 337 -2.75 6.05 -13.40
N GLY A 338 -2.41 5.45 -12.27
CA GLY A 338 -2.19 6.15 -11.00
C GLY A 338 -2.73 5.32 -9.86
N ASP A 339 -2.64 5.83 -8.64
CA ASP A 339 -3.21 5.14 -7.48
C ASP A 339 -4.61 5.71 -7.21
N ASP A 340 -5.64 5.03 -7.72
CA ASP A 340 -7.01 5.54 -7.77
C ASP A 340 -7.86 5.10 -6.57
N LEU A 341 -8.88 5.89 -6.26
CA LEU A 341 -9.91 5.59 -5.26
C LEU A 341 -11.28 5.52 -5.93
N VAL A 342 -11.86 4.33 -5.99
CA VAL A 342 -13.18 4.11 -6.58
C VAL A 342 -14.21 3.83 -5.49
N TRP A 343 -15.22 4.69 -5.37
CA TRP A 343 -16.39 4.45 -4.54
C TRP A 343 -17.34 3.52 -5.27
N TYR A 344 -17.72 2.45 -4.60
CA TYR A 344 -18.57 1.42 -5.16
C TYR A 344 -19.73 1.08 -4.23
N ASP A 345 -20.94 1.03 -4.78
CA ASP A 345 -22.13 0.57 -4.08
C ASP A 345 -22.63 -0.72 -4.76
N PRO A 346 -22.52 -1.91 -4.15
CA PRO A 346 -22.97 -3.17 -4.76
C PRO A 346 -24.48 -3.28 -5.05
N THR A 347 -25.28 -2.25 -4.78
CA THR A 347 -26.73 -2.26 -5.00
C THR A 347 -27.18 -1.75 -6.37
N ASN A 348 -26.29 -1.12 -7.15
CA ASN A 348 -26.63 -0.41 -8.39
C ASN A 348 -26.09 -1.06 -9.68
N PHE A 349 -25.33 -2.17 -9.57
CA PHE A 349 -24.74 -2.95 -10.68
C PHE A 349 -23.59 -2.26 -11.44
N ASP A 350 -22.72 -1.51 -10.75
CA ASP A 350 -21.57 -0.87 -11.43
C ASP A 350 -20.53 -1.87 -11.92
N ALA A 351 -19.79 -1.48 -12.95
CA ALA A 351 -18.54 -2.10 -13.37
C ALA A 351 -17.40 -1.13 -13.09
N ALA A 352 -16.33 -1.61 -12.44
CA ALA A 352 -15.18 -0.79 -12.10
C ALA A 352 -13.87 -1.46 -12.49
N ASP A 353 -12.95 -0.66 -13.03
CA ASP A 353 -11.58 -1.03 -13.36
C ASP A 353 -10.65 0.00 -12.71
N GLY A 354 -9.75 -0.42 -11.81
CA GLY A 354 -8.75 0.49 -11.23
C GLY A 354 -7.71 0.93 -12.26
N GLY A 355 -7.37 0.05 -13.21
CA GLY A 355 -6.39 0.33 -14.26
C GLY A 355 -4.97 -0.07 -13.87
N THR A 356 -4.01 0.85 -13.98
CA THR A 356 -2.60 0.62 -13.65
C THR A 356 -2.16 1.48 -12.48
N GLY A 357 -1.60 0.87 -11.45
CA GLY A 357 -1.13 1.57 -10.26
C GLY A 357 -1.42 0.71 -9.05
N ILE A 358 -1.65 1.32 -7.89
CA ILE A 358 -2.14 0.65 -6.69
C ILE A 358 -3.50 1.22 -6.33
N ASP A 359 -4.56 0.52 -6.75
CA ASP A 359 -5.91 1.05 -6.73
C ASP A 359 -6.70 0.58 -5.52
N THR A 360 -7.61 1.42 -5.03
CA THR A 360 -8.44 1.17 -3.85
C THR A 360 -9.92 1.17 -4.18
N LEU A 361 -10.57 0.02 -3.96
CA LEU A 361 -12.02 -0.09 -3.98
C LEU A 361 -12.59 0.25 -2.60
N ASN A 362 -13.43 1.28 -2.52
CA ASN A 362 -14.11 1.68 -1.28
C ASN A 362 -15.59 1.31 -1.33
N THR A 363 -15.97 0.33 -0.52
CA THR A 363 -17.33 -0.21 -0.41
C THR A 363 -18.00 0.15 0.91
N THR A 364 -17.47 1.15 1.65
CA THR A 364 -17.94 1.52 3.00
C THR A 364 -19.42 1.92 3.07
N ARG A 365 -20.04 2.29 1.94
CA ARG A 365 -21.49 2.58 1.84
C ARG A 365 -22.34 1.30 1.92
N TYR A 366 -21.75 0.13 1.68
CA TYR A 366 -22.42 -1.15 1.74
C TYR A 366 -22.41 -1.72 3.16
N ALA A 367 -23.57 -1.77 3.80
CA ALA A 367 -23.71 -2.24 5.18
C ALA A 367 -24.05 -3.74 5.31
N SER A 368 -24.03 -4.50 4.20
CA SER A 368 -24.32 -5.94 4.17
C SER A 368 -23.07 -6.73 3.81
N ASN A 369 -23.14 -8.05 3.93
CA ASN A 369 -22.01 -8.94 3.67
C ASN A 369 -21.52 -8.85 2.22
N LEU A 370 -20.25 -8.49 2.04
CA LEU A 370 -19.53 -8.51 0.78
C LEU A 370 -18.71 -9.81 0.66
N VAL A 371 -18.68 -10.39 -0.53
CA VAL A 371 -17.68 -11.40 -0.88
C VAL A 371 -16.92 -10.89 -2.09
N TYR A 372 -15.62 -10.64 -1.92
CA TYR A 372 -14.79 -10.06 -2.95
C TYR A 372 -13.43 -10.77 -3.06
N ASN A 373 -13.02 -11.06 -4.28
CA ASN A 373 -11.74 -11.67 -4.58
C ASN A 373 -10.91 -10.74 -5.48
N LEU A 374 -9.88 -10.12 -4.92
CA LEU A 374 -9.03 -9.12 -5.60
C LEU A 374 -8.30 -9.73 -6.80
N ALA A 375 -7.89 -11.01 -6.72
CA ALA A 375 -7.16 -11.66 -7.80
C ALA A 375 -7.99 -11.91 -9.07
N SER A 376 -9.30 -12.13 -8.94
CA SER A 376 -10.20 -12.44 -10.05
C SER A 376 -11.19 -11.33 -10.38
N GLY A 377 -11.29 -10.33 -9.52
CA GLY A 377 -12.30 -9.30 -9.58
C GLY A 377 -13.74 -9.78 -9.38
N ALA A 378 -13.90 -11.01 -8.88
CA ALA A 378 -15.19 -11.64 -8.76
C ALA A 378 -15.93 -11.16 -7.50
N THR A 379 -17.15 -10.66 -7.69
CA THR A 379 -18.12 -10.43 -6.61
C THR A 379 -19.16 -11.56 -6.59
N GLY A 380 -19.79 -11.77 -5.44
CA GLY A 380 -20.95 -12.66 -5.32
C GLY A 380 -22.19 -12.22 -6.13
N PHE A 381 -22.13 -11.07 -6.80
CA PHE A 381 -23.25 -10.40 -7.47
C PHE A 381 -23.14 -10.40 -9.01
N GLY A 382 -22.00 -10.84 -9.57
CA GLY A 382 -21.82 -11.01 -11.02
C GLY A 382 -21.36 -9.75 -11.77
N GLU A 383 -20.79 -8.78 -11.05
CA GLU A 383 -20.14 -7.59 -11.63
C GLU A 383 -18.68 -7.84 -12.01
N SER A 384 -18.07 -6.86 -12.68
CA SER A 384 -16.66 -6.84 -13.05
C SER A 384 -15.95 -5.75 -12.24
N LEU A 385 -15.27 -6.12 -11.16
CA LEU A 385 -14.44 -5.22 -10.35
C LEU A 385 -12.98 -5.65 -10.51
N ILE A 386 -12.25 -5.11 -11.47
CA ILE A 386 -10.92 -5.62 -11.85
C ILE A 386 -9.82 -4.62 -11.52
N ASN A 387 -8.58 -5.12 -11.41
CA ASN A 387 -7.38 -4.33 -11.19
C ASN A 387 -7.48 -3.44 -9.93
N PHE A 388 -7.81 -4.06 -8.79
CA PHE A 388 -7.74 -3.42 -7.48
C PHE A 388 -6.85 -4.23 -6.55
N GLU A 389 -5.84 -3.57 -5.99
CA GLU A 389 -4.92 -4.15 -5.00
C GLU A 389 -5.40 -3.90 -3.58
N ASN A 390 -6.24 -2.89 -3.35
CA ASN A 390 -6.71 -2.52 -2.03
C ASN A 390 -8.24 -2.53 -1.96
N VAL A 391 -8.75 -2.82 -0.77
CA VAL A 391 -10.18 -2.72 -0.49
C VAL A 391 -10.45 -2.17 0.91
N VAL A 392 -11.48 -1.34 1.01
CA VAL A 392 -12.06 -0.90 2.27
C VAL A 392 -13.54 -1.31 2.29
N THR A 393 -13.96 -2.06 3.32
CA THR A 393 -15.33 -2.57 3.42
C THR A 393 -16.18 -1.85 4.47
N GLY A 394 -17.48 -2.14 4.47
CA GLY A 394 -18.46 -1.52 5.35
C GLY A 394 -18.74 -2.35 6.61
N ALA A 395 -19.97 -2.26 7.12
CA ALA A 395 -20.38 -2.88 8.39
C ALA A 395 -20.90 -4.34 8.26
N GLY A 396 -20.68 -4.98 7.12
CA GLY A 396 -21.14 -6.33 6.83
C GLY A 396 -20.22 -7.41 7.41
N ASN A 397 -20.67 -8.66 7.47
CA ASN A 397 -19.73 -9.76 7.70
C ASN A 397 -19.11 -10.13 6.35
N ASP A 398 -17.97 -9.54 6.06
CA ASP A 398 -17.34 -9.57 4.76
C ASP A 398 -16.39 -10.76 4.63
N THR A 399 -16.20 -11.24 3.40
CA THR A 399 -15.22 -12.28 3.06
C THR A 399 -14.35 -11.77 1.93
N ILE A 400 -13.09 -11.49 2.24
CA ILE A 400 -12.13 -10.92 1.31
C ILE A 400 -11.05 -11.94 1.02
N TYR A 401 -10.80 -12.14 -0.27
CA TYR A 401 -9.64 -12.89 -0.76
C TYR A 401 -8.72 -11.89 -1.46
N GLY A 402 -7.54 -11.64 -0.92
CA GLY A 402 -6.49 -10.91 -1.62
C GLY A 402 -5.88 -11.74 -2.74
N SER A 403 -4.65 -11.40 -3.11
CA SER A 403 -4.02 -11.77 -4.36
C SER A 403 -2.56 -12.17 -4.14
N SER A 404 -1.82 -12.43 -5.22
CA SER A 404 -0.38 -12.72 -5.10
C SER A 404 0.49 -11.46 -5.05
N VAL A 405 -0.11 -10.27 -4.98
CA VAL A 405 0.59 -8.99 -4.83
C VAL A 405 0.24 -8.40 -3.47
N ALA A 406 1.07 -7.49 -2.98
CA ALA A 406 0.83 -6.80 -1.71
C ALA A 406 -0.51 -6.05 -1.74
N ASN A 407 -1.41 -6.40 -0.84
CA ASN A 407 -2.75 -5.84 -0.70
C ASN A 407 -2.89 -5.06 0.60
N ARG A 408 -3.61 -3.93 0.57
CA ARG A 408 -4.10 -3.25 1.78
C ARG A 408 -5.58 -3.51 1.95
N ILE A 409 -5.93 -4.32 2.94
CA ILE A 409 -7.29 -4.76 3.23
C ILE A 409 -7.72 -4.19 4.57
N VAL A 410 -8.75 -3.35 4.55
CA VAL A 410 -9.36 -2.82 5.78
C VAL A 410 -10.83 -3.20 5.78
N THR A 411 -11.18 -4.12 6.66
CA THR A 411 -12.59 -4.45 6.89
C THR A 411 -13.20 -3.49 7.91
N GLY A 412 -14.49 -3.24 7.78
CA GLY A 412 -15.18 -2.23 8.55
C GLY A 412 -15.66 -2.75 9.90
N GLY A 413 -16.95 -2.95 10.05
CA GLY A 413 -17.50 -3.63 11.22
C GLY A 413 -18.16 -4.93 10.79
N GLY A 414 -18.36 -5.88 11.69
CA GLY A 414 -18.89 -7.19 11.32
C GLY A 414 -18.07 -8.31 11.93
N ASN A 415 -18.25 -9.52 11.44
CA ASN A 415 -17.32 -10.61 11.72
C ASN A 415 -16.74 -11.02 10.39
N ASP A 416 -15.55 -10.51 10.10
CA ASP A 416 -14.94 -10.58 8.78
C ASP A 416 -14.00 -11.78 8.65
N LEU A 417 -13.87 -12.27 7.43
CA LEU A 417 -12.91 -13.30 7.05
C LEU A 417 -12.01 -12.74 5.96
N VAL A 418 -10.72 -12.61 6.25
CA VAL A 418 -9.72 -12.14 5.28
C VAL A 418 -8.69 -13.23 5.00
N LEU A 419 -8.46 -13.53 3.73
CA LEU A 419 -7.36 -14.36 3.24
C LEU A 419 -6.45 -13.49 2.37
N GLY A 420 -5.29 -13.08 2.87
CA GLY A 420 -4.34 -12.15 2.25
C GLY A 420 -3.82 -12.64 0.90
N GLY A 421 -3.03 -13.70 0.88
CA GLY A 421 -2.57 -14.31 -0.36
C GLY A 421 -1.10 -14.65 -0.29
N ASP A 422 -0.35 -14.44 -1.37
CA ASP A 422 1.11 -14.70 -1.37
C ASP A 422 1.94 -13.40 -1.24
N GLY A 423 1.29 -12.22 -1.22
CA GLY A 423 1.94 -10.91 -1.19
C GLY A 423 2.18 -10.42 0.24
N ASP A 424 3.04 -9.40 0.39
CA ASP A 424 3.26 -8.76 1.70
C ASP A 424 2.07 -7.83 2.02
N ASP A 425 1.08 -8.34 2.73
CA ASP A 425 -0.22 -7.70 2.91
C ASP A 425 -0.30 -6.85 4.18
N VAL A 426 -1.16 -5.83 4.16
CA VAL A 426 -1.54 -5.05 5.34
C VAL A 426 -3.03 -5.23 5.59
N ILE A 427 -3.37 -5.97 6.64
CA ILE A 427 -4.74 -6.40 6.95
C ILE A 427 -5.19 -5.81 8.28
N SER A 428 -6.38 -5.21 8.31
CA SER A 428 -7.03 -4.73 9.52
C SER A 428 -8.48 -5.22 9.59
N GLY A 429 -8.82 -5.94 10.66
CA GLY A 429 -10.16 -6.53 10.86
C GLY A 429 -11.26 -5.53 11.21
N GLY A 430 -10.90 -4.42 11.87
CA GLY A 430 -11.89 -3.41 12.26
C GLY A 430 -12.70 -3.82 13.49
N ASP A 431 -14.01 -3.53 13.48
CA ASP A 431 -14.90 -3.80 14.60
C ASP A 431 -15.54 -5.20 14.50
N GLY A 432 -15.28 -6.07 15.47
CA GLY A 432 -16.07 -7.27 15.70
C GLY A 432 -15.20 -8.51 15.76
N LYS A 433 -15.72 -9.69 15.40
CA LYS A 433 -14.96 -10.94 15.56
C LYS A 433 -14.38 -11.41 14.24
N ASP A 434 -13.15 -10.99 13.97
CA ASP A 434 -12.53 -11.22 12.67
C ASP A 434 -11.56 -12.39 12.68
N GLU A 435 -11.43 -13.03 11.51
CA GLU A 435 -10.44 -14.05 11.22
C GLU A 435 -9.54 -13.55 10.08
N LEU A 436 -8.29 -13.21 10.42
CA LEU A 436 -7.32 -12.62 9.51
C LEU A 436 -6.22 -13.66 9.24
N TYR A 437 -6.07 -14.02 7.97
CA TYR A 437 -5.08 -14.98 7.48
C TYR A 437 -4.20 -14.30 6.45
N GLY A 438 -2.91 -14.08 6.73
CA GLY A 438 -1.94 -13.52 5.77
C GLY A 438 -1.66 -14.50 4.62
N GLN A 439 -1.37 -15.75 4.98
CA GLN A 439 -0.99 -16.91 4.17
C GLN A 439 0.49 -16.95 3.78
N GLY A 440 0.94 -16.17 2.82
CA GLY A 440 2.33 -16.16 2.39
C GLY A 440 2.78 -14.74 2.09
N GLY A 441 4.06 -14.45 2.31
CA GLY A 441 4.55 -13.07 2.28
C GLY A 441 4.82 -12.59 3.70
N ASN A 442 5.39 -11.40 3.84
CA ASN A 442 5.64 -10.77 5.14
C ASN A 442 4.49 -9.82 5.47
N ASP A 443 3.49 -10.34 6.16
CA ASP A 443 2.22 -9.68 6.37
C ASP A 443 2.19 -8.83 7.65
N THR A 444 1.36 -7.79 7.66
CA THR A 444 1.02 -7.01 8.85
C THR A 444 -0.46 -7.17 9.17
N LEU A 445 -0.77 -7.85 10.27
CA LEU A 445 -2.13 -8.14 10.71
C LEU A 445 -2.48 -7.32 11.96
N ALA A 446 -3.47 -6.44 11.86
CA ALA A 446 -3.97 -5.63 12.96
C ALA A 446 -5.37 -6.07 13.40
N ASP A 447 -5.55 -6.23 14.71
CA ASP A 447 -6.83 -6.60 15.33
C ASP A 447 -7.88 -5.47 15.39
N GLY A 448 -7.63 -4.33 14.73
CA GLY A 448 -8.61 -3.25 14.56
C GLY A 448 -8.92 -2.41 15.81
N GLY A 449 -8.45 -2.80 17.01
CA GLY A 449 -8.70 -2.04 18.25
C GLY A 449 -10.08 -2.25 18.86
N GLY A 450 -10.78 -3.31 18.45
CA GLY A 450 -12.08 -3.71 18.99
C GLY A 450 -12.06 -4.13 20.46
N VAL A 451 -13.23 -4.50 20.98
CA VAL A 451 -13.42 -5.07 22.33
C VAL A 451 -13.74 -6.57 22.29
N VAL A 452 -13.53 -7.20 21.14
CA VAL A 452 -13.80 -8.61 20.85
C VAL A 452 -12.48 -9.27 20.49
N ALA A 453 -12.39 -10.60 20.59
CA ALA A 453 -11.15 -11.32 20.32
C ALA A 453 -11.08 -11.80 18.87
N GLU A 454 -10.03 -11.39 18.18
CA GLU A 454 -9.73 -11.72 16.79
C GLU A 454 -8.84 -12.97 16.70
N THR A 455 -8.80 -13.59 15.52
CA THR A 455 -7.83 -14.63 15.16
C THR A 455 -6.88 -14.08 14.11
N LEU A 456 -5.58 -14.08 14.42
CA LEU A 456 -4.53 -13.60 13.53
C LEU A 456 -3.60 -14.76 13.20
N LEU A 457 -3.49 -15.14 11.93
CA LEU A 457 -2.55 -16.14 11.42
C LEU A 457 -1.76 -15.50 10.27
N GLY A 458 -0.48 -15.25 10.47
CA GLY A 458 0.41 -14.67 9.47
C GLY A 458 0.67 -15.68 8.35
N GLY A 459 1.28 -16.82 8.67
CA GLY A 459 1.55 -17.88 7.71
C GLY A 459 3.03 -17.86 7.29
N ILE A 460 3.33 -18.22 6.05
CA ILE A 460 4.73 -18.30 5.61
C ILE A 460 5.29 -16.91 5.34
N GLY A 461 6.31 -16.51 6.11
CA GLY A 461 7.00 -15.24 5.97
C GLY A 461 7.31 -14.67 7.35
N ASP A 462 8.03 -13.55 7.37
CA ASP A 462 8.33 -12.85 8.61
C ASP A 462 7.20 -11.83 8.88
N ASP A 463 6.18 -12.25 9.63
CA ASP A 463 4.94 -11.51 9.83
C ASP A 463 4.97 -10.58 11.05
N THR A 464 4.08 -9.59 11.04
CA THR A 464 3.89 -8.64 12.13
C THR A 464 2.44 -8.62 12.60
N TYR A 465 2.21 -9.04 13.85
CA TYR A 465 0.93 -8.98 14.54
C TYR A 465 0.83 -7.70 15.38
N ILE A 466 -0.06 -6.79 15.02
CA ILE A 466 -0.39 -5.60 15.82
C ILE A 466 -1.55 -5.95 16.74
N VAL A 467 -1.24 -6.20 18.02
CA VAL A 467 -2.19 -6.67 19.02
C VAL A 467 -2.51 -5.54 20.00
N SER A 468 -3.75 -5.07 19.96
CA SER A 468 -4.29 -4.01 20.79
C SER A 468 -5.46 -4.46 21.67
N PHE A 469 -5.98 -5.69 21.48
CA PHE A 469 -6.89 -6.38 22.39
C PHE A 469 -6.29 -7.68 22.98
N ARG A 470 -6.37 -7.86 24.30
CA ARG A 470 -5.57 -8.88 25.02
C ARG A 470 -6.04 -10.30 24.75
N GLU A 471 -7.31 -10.46 24.40
CA GLU A 471 -7.90 -11.79 24.17
C GLU A 471 -7.74 -12.27 22.73
N SER A 472 -7.21 -11.42 21.83
CA SER A 472 -6.93 -11.77 20.44
C SER A 472 -5.83 -12.84 20.38
N SER A 473 -6.01 -13.80 19.48
CA SER A 473 -5.16 -14.97 19.34
C SER A 473 -4.26 -14.83 18.14
N THR A 474 -2.97 -14.62 18.37
CA THR A 474 -1.95 -14.86 17.35
C THR A 474 -1.67 -16.35 17.28
N ILE A 475 -1.68 -16.90 16.07
CA ILE A 475 -1.41 -18.30 15.78
C ILE A 475 -0.22 -18.33 14.85
N GLU A 476 0.79 -19.11 15.21
CA GLU A 476 1.98 -19.31 14.41
C GLU A 476 2.32 -20.79 14.36
N TYR A 477 2.68 -21.32 13.19
CA TYR A 477 3.12 -22.71 13.05
C TYR A 477 4.64 -22.80 12.95
N ALA A 478 5.16 -24.00 13.19
CA ALA A 478 6.61 -24.18 13.22
C ALA A 478 7.21 -24.05 11.81
N ASN A 479 8.27 -23.26 11.68
CA ASN A 479 9.04 -23.02 10.44
C ASN A 479 8.28 -22.22 9.38
N GLU A 480 7.40 -21.31 9.78
CA GLU A 480 6.66 -20.43 8.89
C GLU A 480 7.35 -19.06 8.73
N GLY A 481 8.10 -18.58 9.72
CA GLY A 481 9.08 -17.50 9.54
C GLY A 481 9.71 -17.06 10.86
N ILE A 482 10.11 -15.79 10.94
CA ILE A 482 10.47 -15.10 12.18
C ILE A 482 9.47 -13.98 12.43
N ASP A 483 8.55 -14.22 13.37
CA ASP A 483 7.37 -13.37 13.50
C ASP A 483 7.47 -12.41 14.66
N THR A 484 6.76 -11.28 14.55
CA THR A 484 6.83 -10.18 15.50
C THR A 484 5.46 -9.81 16.04
N VAL A 485 5.31 -9.79 17.37
CA VAL A 485 4.18 -9.12 18.01
C VAL A 485 4.57 -7.69 18.36
N LEU A 486 3.76 -6.74 17.87
CA LEU A 486 3.76 -5.36 18.30
C LEU A 486 2.55 -5.10 19.20
N THR A 487 2.78 -4.60 20.42
CA THR A 487 1.66 -4.32 21.32
C THR A 487 1.90 -3.09 22.19
N THR A 488 0.80 -2.46 22.60
CA THR A 488 0.78 -1.36 23.58
C THR A 488 0.50 -1.85 25.00
N PHE A 489 0.33 -3.16 25.19
CA PHE A 489 0.08 -3.72 26.51
C PHE A 489 1.30 -3.58 27.42
N SER A 490 1.02 -3.20 28.67
CA SER A 490 2.03 -3.23 29.71
C SER A 490 2.39 -4.64 30.15
N ILE A 491 1.64 -5.69 29.80
CA ILE A 491 2.05 -7.08 30.08
C ILE A 491 1.64 -7.94 28.89
N PHE A 492 2.62 -8.56 28.24
CA PHE A 492 2.39 -9.48 27.13
C PHE A 492 3.31 -10.68 27.20
N ALA A 493 2.79 -11.85 26.80
CA ALA A 493 3.56 -13.07 26.70
C ALA A 493 3.37 -13.66 25.31
N LEU A 494 4.47 -13.96 24.62
CA LEU A 494 4.44 -14.57 23.31
C LEU A 494 3.78 -15.95 23.36
N GLN A 495 2.92 -16.19 22.37
CA GLN A 495 2.37 -17.49 22.03
C GLN A 495 3.49 -18.39 21.49
N ASN A 496 3.22 -19.68 21.32
CA ASN A 496 4.20 -20.61 20.75
C ASN A 496 4.56 -20.21 19.32
N ASN A 497 5.80 -20.50 18.92
CA ASN A 497 6.34 -20.30 17.57
C ASN A 497 6.52 -18.84 17.14
N VAL A 498 6.24 -17.85 17.99
CA VAL A 498 6.55 -16.44 17.68
C VAL A 498 7.87 -16.05 18.32
N GLU A 499 8.77 -15.43 17.56
CA GLU A 499 10.14 -15.14 17.99
C GLU A 499 10.28 -13.75 18.63
N ASN A 500 9.62 -12.73 18.09
CA ASN A 500 9.90 -11.35 18.47
C ASN A 500 8.73 -10.69 19.19
N LEU A 501 9.05 -9.92 20.23
CA LEU A 501 8.10 -9.07 20.96
C LEU A 501 8.63 -7.64 21.03
N THR A 502 7.82 -6.68 20.61
CA THR A 502 8.08 -5.25 20.81
C THR A 502 6.94 -4.62 21.61
N LEU A 503 7.27 -4.12 22.80
CA LEU A 503 6.39 -3.27 23.59
C LEU A 503 6.52 -1.83 23.10
N THR A 504 5.39 -1.20 22.76
CA THR A 504 5.32 0.19 22.29
C THR A 504 4.72 1.12 23.33
N ASP A 505 4.63 0.68 24.58
CA ASP A 505 3.97 1.43 25.63
C ASP A 505 4.76 2.72 25.98
N ASN A 506 4.01 3.79 26.23
CA ASN A 506 4.56 5.13 26.39
C ASN A 506 4.81 5.46 27.88
N GLY A 507 5.65 4.65 28.55
CA GLY A 507 6.21 5.02 29.85
C GLY A 507 5.55 4.45 31.10
N THR A 508 4.72 3.40 30.99
CA THR A 508 4.24 2.62 32.15
C THR A 508 5.23 1.52 32.52
N HIS A 509 5.03 0.85 33.66
CA HIS A 509 5.82 -0.35 33.94
C HIS A 509 5.31 -1.50 33.08
N GLY A 510 6.14 -1.97 32.15
CA GLY A 510 5.83 -3.08 31.26
C GLY A 510 6.41 -4.43 31.73
N ALA A 511 5.91 -5.54 31.19
CA ALA A 511 6.51 -6.86 31.29
C ALA A 511 6.35 -7.60 29.95
N GLY A 512 7.48 -7.90 29.32
CA GLY A 512 7.55 -8.68 28.08
C GLY A 512 8.04 -10.09 28.39
N VAL A 513 7.30 -11.10 27.95
CA VAL A 513 7.64 -12.50 28.24
C VAL A 513 7.74 -13.30 26.94
N GLY A 514 8.88 -13.95 26.73
CA GLY A 514 9.12 -14.86 25.61
C GLY A 514 8.43 -16.22 25.78
N ASN A 515 8.80 -17.17 24.92
CA ASN A 515 8.28 -18.54 24.90
C ASN A 515 9.37 -19.57 25.22
N ALA A 516 9.70 -20.52 24.36
CA ALA A 516 10.77 -21.50 24.58
C ALA A 516 11.76 -21.53 23.40
N LEU A 517 11.65 -20.53 22.54
CA LEU A 517 12.49 -20.30 21.37
C LEU A 517 13.49 -19.21 21.68
N ASN A 518 14.41 -18.97 20.76
CA ASN A 518 15.32 -17.84 20.82
C ASN A 518 14.54 -16.56 20.48
N ASN A 519 14.14 -15.80 21.50
CA ASN A 519 13.31 -14.62 21.35
C ASN A 519 14.12 -13.32 21.25
N VAL A 520 13.61 -12.35 20.48
CA VAL A 520 14.07 -10.95 20.57
C VAL A 520 12.99 -10.12 21.23
N ILE A 521 13.26 -9.63 22.44
CA ILE A 521 12.30 -8.87 23.23
C ILE A 521 12.79 -7.45 23.41
N THR A 522 12.03 -6.49 22.89
CA THR A 522 12.28 -5.05 23.02
C THR A 522 11.24 -4.41 23.94
N GLY A 523 11.69 -3.78 25.01
CA GLY A 523 10.88 -2.99 25.94
C GLY A 523 10.43 -1.64 25.34
N GLY A 524 9.45 -1.03 26.00
CA GLY A 524 8.93 0.28 25.65
C GLY A 524 9.79 1.41 26.21
N ASN A 525 9.21 2.61 26.32
CA ASN A 525 9.91 3.74 26.94
C ASN A 525 9.86 3.70 28.48
N GLY A 526 9.07 2.77 29.01
CA GLY A 526 8.81 2.57 30.42
C GLY A 526 9.95 1.91 31.18
N LYS A 527 9.65 1.48 32.41
CA LYS A 527 10.50 0.54 33.14
C LYS A 527 9.94 -0.83 32.85
N ASP A 528 10.68 -1.69 32.18
CA ASP A 528 10.17 -3.00 31.77
C ASP A 528 10.88 -4.14 32.49
N ASP A 529 10.12 -5.18 32.82
CA ASP A 529 10.66 -6.47 33.24
C ASP A 529 10.59 -7.44 32.04
N LEU A 530 11.73 -7.73 31.42
CA LEU A 530 11.82 -8.60 30.25
C LEU A 530 12.26 -10.00 30.66
N PHE A 531 11.49 -11.01 30.26
CA PHE A 531 11.70 -12.42 30.61
C PHE A 531 11.83 -13.25 29.32
N GLY A 532 13.03 -13.76 29.02
CA GLY A 532 13.30 -14.62 27.86
C GLY A 532 12.61 -15.99 27.95
N ARG A 533 12.92 -16.73 29.03
CA ARG A 533 12.53 -18.11 29.37
C ARG A 533 13.54 -19.15 28.86
N ASP A 534 13.12 -20.11 28.05
CA ASP A 534 14.05 -21.10 27.50
C ASP A 534 14.44 -20.62 26.10
N GLY A 535 15.68 -20.83 25.67
CA GLY A 535 16.16 -20.36 24.38
C GLY A 535 17.33 -19.39 24.54
N ASP A 536 18.08 -19.16 23.47
CA ASP A 536 19.13 -18.14 23.45
C ASP A 536 18.49 -16.78 23.11
N ASP A 537 18.07 -16.03 24.13
CA ASP A 537 17.26 -14.82 24.01
C ASP A 537 18.09 -13.54 23.87
N THR A 538 17.54 -12.53 23.20
CA THR A 538 18.08 -11.17 23.16
C THR A 538 17.10 -10.20 23.80
N LEU A 539 17.51 -9.57 24.90
CA LEU A 539 16.68 -8.66 25.69
C LEU A 539 17.20 -7.22 25.60
N ASP A 540 16.37 -6.33 25.07
CA ASP A 540 16.67 -4.89 24.92
C ASP A 540 15.60 -4.06 25.64
N GLY A 541 15.96 -3.48 26.78
CA GLY A 541 15.07 -2.57 27.52
C GLY A 541 14.88 -1.18 26.88
N ASN A 542 15.41 -0.94 25.67
CA ASN A 542 15.46 0.36 25.03
C ASN A 542 16.30 1.38 25.85
N THR A 543 16.48 2.57 25.31
CA THR A 543 17.03 3.78 25.92
C THR A 543 16.08 4.50 26.90
N GLY A 544 14.93 3.89 27.24
CA GLY A 544 13.87 4.43 28.09
C GLY A 544 14.24 4.50 29.57
N ALA A 545 13.31 4.11 30.46
CA ALA A 545 13.63 4.00 31.88
C ALA A 545 14.53 2.79 32.16
N ALA A 546 14.95 2.63 33.41
CA ALA A 546 15.79 1.51 33.84
C ALA A 546 14.99 0.22 33.94
N ASN A 547 15.47 -0.85 33.29
CA ASN A 547 14.74 -2.11 33.11
C ASN A 547 15.28 -3.25 33.99
N THR A 548 14.53 -4.35 34.07
CA THR A 548 15.01 -5.63 34.61
C THR A 548 15.06 -6.63 33.45
N LEU A 549 16.20 -7.27 33.22
CA LEU A 549 16.40 -8.21 32.11
C LEU A 549 16.73 -9.60 32.66
N LEU A 550 15.88 -10.60 32.36
CA LEU A 550 15.97 -11.98 32.82
C LEU A 550 15.88 -12.94 31.62
N GLY A 551 17.00 -13.44 31.14
CA GLY A 551 17.10 -14.42 30.04
C GLY A 551 16.53 -15.76 30.44
N GLN A 552 17.01 -16.34 31.55
CA GLN A 552 16.70 -17.69 32.05
C GLN A 552 17.50 -18.77 31.31
N LEU A 553 16.90 -19.90 30.85
CA LEU A 553 17.67 -21.04 30.32
C LEU A 553 18.09 -20.79 28.87
N GLY A 554 19.40 -20.84 28.60
CA GLY A 554 19.96 -20.61 27.28
C GLY A 554 21.12 -19.63 27.38
N ASN A 555 21.77 -19.33 26.26
CA ASN A 555 22.87 -18.37 26.22
C ASN A 555 22.32 -17.00 25.79
N ASP A 556 21.98 -16.20 26.78
CA ASP A 556 21.21 -14.98 26.59
C ASP A 556 22.12 -13.77 26.34
N THR A 557 21.58 -12.78 25.63
CA THR A 557 22.23 -11.52 25.32
C THR A 557 21.43 -10.33 25.86
N TYR A 558 22.03 -9.59 26.78
CA TYR A 558 21.46 -8.41 27.42
C TYR A 558 22.01 -7.12 26.83
N LEU A 559 21.14 -6.26 26.31
CA LEU A 559 21.53 -4.95 25.80
C LEU A 559 21.33 -3.90 26.89
N VAL A 560 22.42 -3.56 27.58
CA VAL A 560 22.41 -2.55 28.65
C VAL A 560 22.62 -1.18 28.02
N ARG A 561 21.54 -0.43 27.84
CA ARG A 561 21.54 0.90 27.20
C ARG A 561 21.45 2.03 28.22
N VAL A 562 20.90 1.75 29.39
CA VAL A 562 20.71 2.72 30.47
C VAL A 562 21.44 2.21 31.71
N ALA A 563 22.12 3.12 32.42
CA ALA A 563 22.96 2.74 33.58
C ALA A 563 22.16 2.11 34.75
N GLY A 564 20.82 2.19 34.70
CA GLY A 564 19.94 1.57 35.68
C GLY A 564 19.41 0.19 35.28
N ASP A 565 19.69 -0.30 34.06
CA ASP A 565 19.26 -1.64 33.64
C ASP A 565 19.89 -2.70 34.55
N SER A 566 19.05 -3.61 35.05
CA SER A 566 19.40 -4.65 36.00
C SER A 566 19.31 -6.01 35.32
N VAL A 567 20.46 -6.60 35.03
CA VAL A 567 20.56 -7.99 34.55
C VAL A 567 20.47 -8.92 35.75
N VAL A 568 19.67 -9.98 35.62
CA VAL A 568 19.47 -10.97 36.69
C VAL A 568 19.63 -12.36 36.10
N GLU A 569 20.62 -13.09 36.64
CA GLU A 569 20.93 -14.46 36.23
C GLU A 569 20.90 -15.46 37.38
N VAL A 570 20.45 -16.69 37.09
CA VAL A 570 20.53 -17.81 38.03
C VAL A 570 21.64 -18.77 37.61
N ALA A 571 22.29 -19.38 38.59
CA ALA A 571 23.41 -20.28 38.34
C ALA A 571 23.00 -21.49 37.46
N GLY A 572 23.80 -21.73 36.41
CA GLY A 572 23.69 -22.92 35.56
C GLY A 572 22.59 -22.85 34.50
N GLN A 573 22.17 -21.64 34.12
CA GLN A 573 21.17 -21.45 33.08
C GLN A 573 21.76 -21.26 31.67
N GLY A 574 23.03 -20.89 31.54
CA GLY A 574 23.72 -20.87 30.26
C GLY A 574 25.08 -20.20 30.34
N THR A 575 25.51 -19.61 29.23
CA THR A 575 26.68 -18.74 29.14
C THR A 575 26.26 -17.41 28.55
N ASP A 576 26.12 -16.42 29.42
CA ASP A 576 25.34 -15.23 29.12
C ASP A 576 26.23 -14.03 28.81
N THR A 577 25.71 -13.10 28.03
CA THR A 577 26.46 -11.95 27.51
C THR A 577 25.77 -10.65 27.79
N VAL A 578 26.46 -9.74 28.47
CA VAL A 578 26.08 -8.33 28.53
C VAL A 578 26.81 -7.57 27.43
N ARG A 579 26.02 -6.91 26.56
CA ARG A 579 26.49 -5.89 25.62
C ARG A 579 26.19 -4.51 26.19
N ALA A 580 27.20 -3.87 26.75
CA ALA A 580 27.07 -2.57 27.41
C ALA A 580 27.26 -1.41 26.42
N PHE A 581 26.28 -0.50 26.37
CA PHE A 581 26.38 0.79 25.66
C PHE A 581 26.62 1.96 26.61
N VAL A 582 26.52 1.71 27.93
CA VAL A 582 26.82 2.66 29.01
C VAL A 582 28.32 2.74 29.27
N SER A 583 28.81 3.88 29.74
CA SER A 583 30.24 4.08 30.00
C SER A 583 30.78 3.32 31.23
N ALA A 584 29.92 2.69 32.01
CA ALA A 584 30.32 1.86 33.15
C ALA A 584 29.30 0.75 33.40
N HIS A 585 29.76 -0.48 33.61
CA HIS A 585 28.90 -1.61 33.97
C HIS A 585 29.64 -2.63 34.84
N THR A 586 28.91 -3.26 35.76
CA THR A 586 29.40 -4.36 36.60
C THR A 586 28.50 -5.56 36.37
N LEU A 587 29.08 -6.70 36.00
CA LEU A 587 28.32 -7.93 35.75
C LEU A 587 27.57 -8.37 37.00
N ALA A 588 26.32 -8.78 36.80
CA ALA A 588 25.57 -9.52 37.81
C ALA A 588 26.23 -10.88 38.08
N ALA A 589 25.90 -11.52 39.21
CA ALA A 589 26.39 -12.85 39.50
C ALA A 589 25.90 -13.85 38.43
N ASN A 590 26.76 -14.81 38.07
CA ASN A 590 26.50 -15.86 37.08
C ASN A 590 26.38 -15.38 35.62
N VAL A 591 26.75 -14.13 35.30
CA VAL A 591 26.95 -13.70 33.91
C VAL A 591 28.41 -13.90 33.55
N GLU A 592 28.71 -14.49 32.40
CA GLU A 592 30.08 -14.82 32.00
C GLU A 592 30.73 -13.75 31.13
N ASN A 593 30.01 -13.12 30.21
CA ASN A 593 30.62 -12.27 29.20
C ASN A 593 30.21 -10.79 29.34
N LEU A 594 31.19 -9.88 29.28
CA LEU A 594 30.99 -8.44 29.22
C LEU A 594 31.66 -7.88 27.96
N ILE A 595 30.86 -7.32 27.07
CA ILE A 595 31.34 -6.69 25.84
C ILE A 595 30.92 -5.23 25.84
N TYR A 596 31.88 -4.31 25.79
CA TYR A 596 31.57 -2.92 25.51
C TYR A 596 31.25 -2.73 24.02
N ALA A 597 30.05 -2.20 23.75
CA ALA A 597 29.56 -1.91 22.41
C ALA A 597 29.44 -0.40 22.13
N GLY A 598 29.87 0.45 23.07
CA GLY A 598 29.94 1.90 22.88
C GLY A 598 31.24 2.34 22.19
N ALA A 599 31.39 3.66 22.02
CA ALA A 599 32.55 4.28 21.35
C ALA A 599 33.45 5.12 22.28
N GLY A 600 33.07 5.27 23.55
CA GLY A 600 33.78 6.07 24.55
C GLY A 600 34.75 5.25 25.37
N THR A 601 35.26 5.83 26.46
CA THR A 601 35.98 5.09 27.50
C THR A 601 34.98 4.27 28.33
N PHE A 602 35.38 3.09 28.75
CA PHE A 602 34.55 2.16 29.49
C PHE A 602 35.15 1.78 30.84
N ILE A 603 34.29 1.67 31.86
CA ILE A 603 34.62 1.04 33.15
C ILE A 603 33.88 -0.30 33.22
N GLY A 604 34.60 -1.40 32.98
CA GLY A 604 34.04 -2.75 32.95
C GLY A 604 34.45 -3.56 34.17
N VAL A 605 33.50 -4.10 34.91
CA VAL A 605 33.78 -4.92 36.10
C VAL A 605 33.10 -6.28 35.97
N GLY A 606 33.85 -7.35 36.17
CA GLY A 606 33.37 -8.73 36.26
C GLY A 606 32.65 -9.04 37.58
N ASN A 607 32.49 -10.33 37.88
CA ASN A 607 31.88 -10.86 39.08
C ASN A 607 32.85 -11.83 39.78
N SER A 608 32.35 -12.79 40.58
CA SER A 608 33.21 -13.73 41.32
C SER A 608 33.49 -15.04 40.58
N GLY A 609 32.99 -15.20 39.36
CA GLY A 609 33.28 -16.31 38.45
C GLY A 609 34.17 -15.85 37.30
N GLY A 610 34.73 -16.79 36.53
CA GLY A 610 35.60 -16.44 35.40
C GLY A 610 34.82 -15.76 34.29
N ASN A 611 35.22 -14.54 33.93
CA ASN A 611 34.55 -13.69 32.97
C ASN A 611 35.37 -13.47 31.70
N ALA A 612 34.71 -13.30 30.56
CA ALA A 612 35.32 -12.78 29.35
C ALA A 612 34.94 -11.30 29.16
N ILE A 613 35.93 -10.40 29.23
CA ILE A 613 35.73 -8.95 29.21
C ILE A 613 36.43 -8.34 27.99
N TYR A 614 35.67 -7.55 27.21
CA TYR A 614 36.19 -6.76 26.08
C TYR A 614 35.94 -5.26 26.28
N GLY A 615 37.03 -4.48 26.39
CA GLY A 615 37.01 -3.05 26.73
C GLY A 615 36.65 -2.13 25.57
N GLY A 616 37.19 -2.38 24.38
CA GLY A 616 36.87 -1.60 23.18
C GLY A 616 38.09 -0.98 22.51
N ALA A 617 38.00 0.30 22.18
CA ALA A 617 39.04 1.00 21.42
C ALA A 617 39.59 2.25 22.09
N GLN A 618 39.08 2.60 23.27
CA GLN A 618 39.52 3.77 24.04
C GLN A 618 40.35 3.32 25.23
N ALA A 619 40.88 4.26 26.01
CA ALA A 619 41.56 3.91 27.24
C ALA A 619 40.53 3.50 28.31
N ASP A 620 40.42 2.20 28.53
CA ASP A 620 39.37 1.57 29.34
C ASP A 620 39.90 1.13 30.73
N ASP A 621 39.01 1.02 31.72
CA ASP A 621 39.31 0.56 33.09
C ASP A 621 38.56 -0.77 33.33
N LEU A 622 39.30 -1.88 33.33
CA LEU A 622 38.75 -3.23 33.34
C LEU A 622 39.17 -3.99 34.60
N ASN A 623 38.22 -4.64 35.26
CA ASN A 623 38.45 -5.41 36.47
C ASN A 623 37.76 -6.78 36.42
N GLY A 624 38.51 -7.88 36.36
CA GLY A 624 37.97 -9.25 36.36
C GLY A 624 37.35 -9.69 37.69
N MET A 625 37.77 -9.07 38.80
CA MET A 625 37.36 -9.36 40.18
C MET A 625 37.85 -10.72 40.68
N GLY A 626 37.19 -11.83 40.37
CA GLY A 626 37.73 -13.14 40.75
C GLY A 626 37.12 -14.28 39.97
N GLY A 627 37.81 -15.41 39.92
CA GLY A 627 37.60 -16.41 38.88
C GLY A 627 38.78 -16.37 37.90
N ASP A 628 38.85 -17.32 36.97
CA ASP A 628 39.89 -17.31 35.93
C ASP A 628 39.39 -16.47 34.75
N ASP A 629 39.84 -15.23 34.67
CA ASP A 629 39.29 -14.25 33.73
C ASP A 629 40.02 -14.23 32.37
N VAL A 630 39.32 -13.79 31.33
CA VAL A 630 39.88 -13.47 30.02
C VAL A 630 39.59 -12.00 29.73
N ILE A 631 40.61 -11.17 29.75
CA ILE A 631 40.46 -9.73 29.55
C ILE A 631 41.19 -9.30 28.27
N ILE A 632 40.43 -8.65 27.39
CA ILE A 632 40.91 -8.00 26.18
C ILE A 632 40.63 -6.50 26.35
N GLY A 633 41.67 -5.71 26.59
CA GLY A 633 41.57 -4.24 26.62
C GLY A 633 41.07 -3.72 25.28
N GLY A 634 41.76 -4.15 24.22
CA GLY A 634 41.52 -3.74 22.85
C GLY A 634 42.50 -2.64 22.45
N ALA A 635 42.08 -1.70 21.62
CA ALA A 635 42.93 -0.54 21.34
C ALA A 635 42.80 0.47 22.48
N GLY A 636 43.86 1.23 22.77
CA GLY A 636 43.87 2.08 23.95
C GLY A 636 45.10 1.82 24.79
N SER A 637 45.22 2.55 25.90
CA SER A 637 46.19 2.20 26.93
C SER A 637 45.39 1.94 28.19
N ASP A 638 45.04 0.67 28.37
CA ASP A 638 43.98 0.28 29.28
C ASP A 638 44.52 0.06 30.68
N PHE A 639 43.69 0.32 31.68
CA PHE A 639 43.98 -0.01 33.06
C PHE A 639 43.30 -1.33 33.40
N ILE A 640 44.08 -2.37 33.66
CA ILE A 640 43.54 -3.72 33.83
C ILE A 640 43.90 -4.27 35.20
N GLN A 641 42.88 -4.78 35.87
CA GLN A 641 42.98 -5.60 37.07
C GLN A 641 42.43 -6.99 36.76
N GLY A 642 43.25 -8.04 36.89
CA GLY A 642 42.79 -9.42 36.74
C GLY A 642 41.92 -9.85 37.91
N GLY A 643 42.39 -9.57 39.13
CA GLY A 643 41.72 -9.98 40.35
C GLY A 643 42.32 -11.26 40.92
N SER A 644 41.46 -12.16 41.41
CA SER A 644 41.91 -13.44 41.97
C SER A 644 41.57 -14.60 41.04
N GLY A 645 42.59 -15.31 40.54
CA GLY A 645 42.40 -16.44 39.65
C GLY A 645 43.68 -16.72 38.88
N GLY A 646 43.58 -17.52 37.81
CA GLY A 646 44.59 -17.58 36.77
C GLY A 646 44.11 -16.83 35.53
N ASP A 647 44.42 -15.54 35.47
CA ASP A 647 43.83 -14.63 34.51
C ASP A 647 44.61 -14.58 33.19
N GLN A 648 43.93 -14.30 32.08
CA GLN A 648 44.51 -14.18 30.75
C GLN A 648 44.28 -12.79 30.18
N PHE A 649 45.37 -12.06 29.96
CA PHE A 649 45.38 -10.77 29.28
C PHE A 649 45.70 -10.99 27.81
N ARG A 650 44.70 -10.89 26.94
CA ARG A 650 44.78 -11.29 25.53
C ARG A 650 44.92 -10.09 24.60
N TYR A 651 45.88 -10.20 23.69
CA TYR A 651 46.14 -9.23 22.62
C TYR A 651 45.79 -9.85 21.26
N MET A 652 44.79 -9.29 20.59
CA MET A 652 44.27 -9.77 19.33
C MET A 652 45.13 -9.33 18.14
N GLY A 653 45.92 -8.27 18.30
CA GLY A 653 46.82 -7.74 17.29
C GLY A 653 46.28 -6.52 16.54
N GLY A 654 47.17 -5.56 16.24
CA GLY A 654 46.83 -4.29 15.60
C GLY A 654 46.29 -3.22 16.56
N GLU A 655 46.21 -3.53 17.85
CA GLU A 655 45.83 -2.62 18.92
C GLU A 655 46.90 -1.52 19.07
N THR A 656 46.46 -0.28 19.37
CA THR A 656 47.36 0.86 19.56
C THR A 656 47.44 1.25 21.02
N GLY A 657 48.65 1.48 21.53
CA GLY A 657 48.88 1.80 22.94
C GLY A 657 49.56 0.64 23.66
N TYR A 658 49.58 0.67 24.99
CA TYR A 658 50.03 -0.44 25.83
C TYR A 658 49.25 -0.42 27.14
N ASP A 659 48.90 -1.59 27.65
CA ASP A 659 48.05 -1.68 28.83
C ASP A 659 48.88 -1.56 30.11
N ARG A 660 48.21 -1.29 31.22
CA ARG A 660 48.77 -1.31 32.56
C ARG A 660 48.03 -2.35 33.38
N ILE A 661 48.68 -3.49 33.59
CA ILE A 661 48.14 -4.58 34.42
C ILE A 661 48.71 -4.44 35.83
N ILE A 662 47.83 -4.19 36.81
CA ILE A 662 48.25 -3.74 38.14
C ILE A 662 48.40 -4.83 39.21
N ASP A 663 47.90 -6.04 38.96
CA ASP A 663 47.90 -7.12 39.95
C ASP A 663 48.38 -8.47 39.43
N PHE A 664 49.02 -8.51 38.25
CA PHE A 664 49.57 -9.71 37.64
C PHE A 664 50.34 -10.61 38.63
N VAL A 665 49.96 -11.88 38.72
CA VAL A 665 50.54 -12.91 39.59
C VAL A 665 51.30 -13.95 38.76
N SER A 666 52.63 -13.93 38.83
CA SER A 666 53.48 -14.92 38.14
C SER A 666 53.14 -16.36 38.54
N GLY A 667 53.06 -17.24 37.55
CA GLY A 667 52.69 -18.64 37.67
C GLY A 667 51.19 -18.92 37.74
N ALA A 668 50.36 -17.88 37.91
CA ALA A 668 48.90 -17.99 37.85
C ALA A 668 48.38 -17.34 36.57
N ASP A 669 48.77 -16.08 36.33
CA ASP A 669 48.28 -15.27 35.22
C ASP A 669 49.13 -15.41 33.96
N LYS A 670 48.55 -15.02 32.83
CA LYS A 670 49.20 -15.11 31.52
C LYS A 670 48.98 -13.88 30.66
N VAL A 671 50.04 -13.45 29.98
CA VAL A 671 49.96 -12.57 28.81
C VAL A 671 49.90 -13.43 27.55
N MET A 672 48.84 -13.25 26.76
CA MET A 672 48.48 -14.17 25.68
C MET A 672 48.38 -13.42 24.35
N LEU A 673 49.02 -13.93 23.30
CA LEU A 673 48.99 -13.34 21.96
C LEU A 673 48.20 -14.21 20.97
N ASN A 674 47.39 -13.60 20.12
CA ASN A 674 46.69 -14.30 19.04
C ASN A 674 47.69 -14.82 17.98
N ASP A 675 47.77 -16.13 17.78
CA ASP A 675 48.74 -16.73 16.86
C ASP A 675 48.46 -16.43 15.37
N ALA A 676 47.23 -16.05 15.04
CA ALA A 676 46.83 -15.67 13.68
C ALA A 676 47.42 -14.32 13.27
N PHE A 677 47.64 -13.41 14.22
CA PHE A 677 48.23 -12.10 13.97
C PHE A 677 49.74 -12.10 14.24
N TRP A 678 50.15 -12.68 15.37
CA TRP A 678 51.53 -12.64 15.84
C TRP A 678 52.34 -13.83 15.32
N THR A 679 52.63 -13.81 14.01
CA THR A 679 53.24 -14.95 13.30
C THR A 679 54.66 -15.24 13.79
N GLN A 680 54.86 -16.39 14.42
CA GLN A 680 56.15 -16.73 15.06
C GLN A 680 57.23 -17.14 14.04
N THR A 681 58.49 -16.84 14.35
CA THR A 681 59.69 -17.39 13.71
C THR A 681 60.48 -18.26 14.67
N GLY A 682 60.67 -19.53 14.33
CA GLY A 682 61.44 -20.46 15.16
C GLY A 682 60.69 -20.89 16.43
N THR A 683 61.43 -21.13 17.51
CA THR A 683 60.85 -21.40 18.84
C THR A 683 60.61 -20.09 19.58
N VAL A 684 59.63 -20.05 20.49
CA VAL A 684 59.41 -18.85 21.32
C VAL A 684 60.35 -18.86 22.52
N ASP A 685 61.16 -17.82 22.64
CA ASP A 685 62.08 -17.60 23.76
C ASP A 685 61.50 -16.57 24.76
N PHE A 686 62.10 -16.51 25.96
CA PHE A 686 61.75 -15.52 26.99
C PHE A 686 63.03 -14.86 27.54
N ALA A 687 63.05 -13.52 27.55
CA ALA A 687 64.14 -12.71 28.07
C ALA A 687 63.66 -11.79 29.20
N GLN A 688 64.35 -11.80 30.34
CA GLN A 688 64.02 -10.98 31.51
C GLN A 688 65.23 -10.21 32.04
N GLY A 689 65.00 -8.95 32.43
CA GLY A 689 65.95 -8.14 33.21
C GLY A 689 66.01 -6.68 32.75
N ALA A 690 66.77 -5.87 33.48
CA ALA A 690 66.99 -4.46 33.14
C ALA A 690 67.69 -4.33 31.77
N GLY A 691 67.01 -3.72 30.80
CA GLY A 691 67.54 -3.56 29.45
C GLY A 691 67.64 -4.85 28.65
N ALA A 692 66.78 -5.84 28.95
CA ALA A 692 66.67 -7.06 28.16
C ALA A 692 66.43 -6.75 26.67
N VAL A 693 67.26 -7.32 25.79
CA VAL A 693 67.14 -7.27 24.33
C VAL A 693 67.42 -8.69 23.83
N ALA A 694 66.55 -9.25 23.00
CA ALA A 694 66.74 -10.57 22.41
C ALA A 694 67.62 -10.46 21.15
N THR A 695 68.54 -11.41 20.93
CA THR A 695 69.36 -11.51 19.70
C THR A 695 69.49 -12.97 19.23
N THR A 696 68.48 -13.80 19.56
CA THR A 696 68.47 -15.25 19.34
C THR A 696 68.04 -15.63 17.92
N GLY A 697 67.36 -14.74 17.19
CA GLY A 697 66.77 -15.04 15.87
C GLY A 697 65.45 -15.83 15.94
N ASN A 698 64.88 -15.94 17.14
CA ASN A 698 63.64 -16.63 17.50
C ASN A 698 62.65 -15.60 18.06
N SER A 699 61.34 -15.73 17.80
CA SER A 699 60.36 -14.84 18.43
C SER A 699 60.52 -14.83 19.96
N THR A 700 60.52 -13.66 20.58
CA THR A 700 60.91 -13.53 22.00
C THR A 700 60.00 -12.58 22.76
N PHE A 701 59.48 -13.04 23.91
CA PHE A 701 58.90 -12.15 24.92
C PHE A 701 60.02 -11.49 25.74
N ILE A 702 59.96 -10.18 25.92
CA ILE A 702 60.98 -9.38 26.60
C ILE A 702 60.33 -8.65 27.78
N HIS A 703 60.77 -8.93 29.01
CA HIS A 703 60.32 -8.22 30.22
C HIS A 703 61.44 -7.37 30.84
N ASN A 704 61.25 -6.05 30.87
CA ASN A 704 62.16 -5.11 31.51
C ASN A 704 61.77 -4.84 32.97
N THR A 705 62.45 -5.51 33.89
CA THR A 705 62.13 -5.44 35.33
C THR A 705 62.31 -4.05 35.97
N SER A 706 63.05 -3.14 35.33
CA SER A 706 63.30 -1.80 35.87
C SER A 706 62.12 -0.85 35.70
N ASN A 707 61.28 -1.07 34.69
CA ASN A 707 60.10 -0.25 34.39
C ASN A 707 58.81 -1.07 34.24
N GLY A 708 58.89 -2.41 34.33
CA GLY A 708 57.76 -3.33 34.25
C GLY A 708 57.25 -3.58 32.82
N MET A 709 57.89 -3.02 31.80
CA MET A 709 57.39 -3.13 30.43
C MET A 709 57.63 -4.53 29.85
N VAL A 710 56.60 -5.07 29.22
CA VAL A 710 56.62 -6.31 28.45
C VAL A 710 56.48 -5.98 26.96
N TYR A 711 57.35 -6.58 26.16
CA TYR A 711 57.37 -6.44 24.71
C TYR A 711 57.36 -7.81 24.04
N PHE A 712 56.95 -7.84 22.79
CA PHE A 712 57.13 -8.99 21.91
C PHE A 712 58.00 -8.61 20.70
N ASP A 713 59.13 -9.29 20.57
CA ASP A 713 60.04 -9.19 19.44
C ASP A 713 59.77 -10.36 18.48
N LEU A 714 59.23 -10.04 17.30
CA LEU A 714 58.74 -11.04 16.36
C LEU A 714 59.86 -11.94 15.81
N ASP A 715 61.04 -11.39 15.56
CA ASP A 715 62.16 -12.12 14.95
C ASP A 715 63.34 -12.37 15.91
N GLY A 716 63.27 -11.79 17.12
CA GLY A 716 64.28 -11.95 18.17
C GLY A 716 65.67 -11.49 17.79
N ASN A 717 65.81 -10.66 16.75
CA ASN A 717 67.12 -10.21 16.29
C ASN A 717 67.60 -8.94 17.02
N GLY A 718 66.73 -8.32 17.83
CA GLY A 718 67.05 -7.11 18.60
C GLY A 718 67.30 -5.87 17.74
N ALA A 719 67.09 -5.96 16.42
CA ALA A 719 67.25 -4.91 15.42
C ALA A 719 65.89 -4.34 14.95
N GLY A 720 64.77 -5.01 15.25
CA GLY A 720 63.40 -4.54 15.04
C GLY A 720 62.80 -3.76 16.21
N LEU A 721 61.72 -3.00 15.97
CA LEU A 721 60.93 -2.37 17.02
C LEU A 721 60.05 -3.44 17.68
N ALA A 722 60.49 -4.02 18.79
CA ALA A 722 59.65 -4.87 19.61
C ALA A 722 58.37 -4.11 19.99
N VAL A 723 57.21 -4.76 19.86
CA VAL A 723 55.93 -4.11 20.15
C VAL A 723 55.69 -4.14 21.65
N ALA A 724 55.38 -2.97 22.23
CA ALA A 724 54.98 -2.88 23.62
C ALA A 724 53.58 -3.48 23.78
N LEU A 725 53.41 -4.39 24.73
CA LEU A 725 52.13 -5.02 25.02
C LEU A 725 51.51 -4.38 26.27
N CYS A 726 52.22 -4.50 27.38
CA CYS A 726 51.75 -4.03 28.68
C CYS A 726 52.88 -3.58 29.59
N GLN A 727 52.49 -2.88 30.65
CA GLN A 727 53.29 -2.55 31.81
C GLN A 727 52.76 -3.30 33.02
N LEU A 728 53.61 -4.14 33.62
CA LEU A 728 53.36 -4.80 34.89
C LEU A 728 54.02 -4.04 36.05
N ASN A 729 53.88 -4.54 37.27
CA ASN A 729 54.51 -3.93 38.44
C ASN A 729 56.05 -4.04 38.38
N VAL A 730 56.73 -2.95 38.76
CA VAL A 730 58.19 -2.87 38.76
C VAL A 730 58.80 -3.93 39.68
N GLY A 731 59.83 -4.62 39.18
CA GLY A 731 60.58 -5.62 39.94
C GLY A 731 59.95 -7.02 40.00
N GLN A 732 58.86 -7.29 39.27
CA GLN A 732 58.29 -8.63 39.18
C GLN A 732 59.26 -9.63 38.52
N THR A 733 59.31 -10.84 39.06
CA THR A 733 60.02 -11.98 38.46
C THR A 733 59.00 -12.81 37.68
N LEU A 734 59.28 -13.13 36.42
CA LEU A 734 58.37 -13.82 35.52
C LEU A 734 59.08 -15.02 34.92
N THR A 735 58.34 -15.96 34.38
CA THR A 735 58.88 -17.15 33.71
C THR A 735 58.21 -17.35 32.36
N ALA A 736 58.76 -18.25 31.54
CA ALA A 736 58.19 -18.54 30.23
C ALA A 736 56.75 -19.10 30.30
N SER A 737 56.29 -19.63 31.44
CA SER A 737 54.90 -20.11 31.59
C SER A 737 53.87 -19.00 31.76
N ASP A 738 54.32 -17.77 32.04
CA ASP A 738 53.48 -16.58 32.20
C ASP A 738 53.10 -15.96 30.84
N PHE A 739 53.56 -16.57 29.75
CA PHE A 739 53.34 -16.13 28.38
C PHE A 739 52.82 -17.27 27.54
N GLY A 740 51.99 -16.94 26.54
CA GLY A 740 51.47 -17.94 25.64
C GLY A 740 50.82 -17.36 24.40
N PHE A 741 50.29 -18.28 23.60
CA PHE A 741 49.49 -18.01 22.43
C PHE A 741 48.18 -18.78 22.53
N PHE A 742 47.13 -18.30 21.87
CA PHE A 742 45.81 -18.91 21.85
C PHE A 742 45.24 -18.97 20.45
#